data_AF-A0A8J4UAP1-F1
#
_entry.id   AF-A0A8J4UAP1-F1
#
_cell.length_a   1.000
_cell.length_b   1.000
_cell.length_c   1.000
_cell.angle_alpha   90.00
_cell.angle_beta   90.00
_cell.angle_gamma   90.00
#
_symmetry.space_group_name_H-M   'P 1'
#
loop_
_entity.id
_entity.type
_entity.pdbx_description
1 polymer ?
#
loop_
_entity_poly.entity_id
_entity_poly.type
_entity_poly.pdbx_seq_one_letter_code
_entity_poly.pdbx_strand_id
1 'polypeptide(L)'
;MNSSVSELTETLGFYEKKAKEQRDKRSVSDLSLLRFVRAELTRGYFLEHNEAKYTERRERVYTCLRIPKELEKLMIFGFFLCLDAFLYVFTLLPLRVLLALVRLLTLPCCGLSGSRLLQPAQVCDVLKGFIMVLCYSMMHYVDYSMMYHLIRGQSVIKLYIIYNMLEVADRLFSSFGQDILDALYWTATEPKEKKRAHIGVIPHFLMAVLYVFLHAILIMVQATTLNVAFNSHNKSLLTIMMSNNFVEIKGSVFKKFEKNNLFQMSNSDIKERFTNYVLLLIVCLRNMEQFSWNPDHLWVLLPDVFMVIASEMAVDVVKHAFITKFNDIPADVYSEYRASLAFDLASSRQKNAYTDYSDSVSRRMGFIPLPLALLLIRVVTSSVKIQGALSVVCVLLFYFGRARRRGLISVSYKSTRPADGETHARSPEQRVGSVPHDTGRVRRQDHHAGRDGTHPPSSKERPSRDRSFHDLREPNRLTLNYLIVKILQQNTKGIKPDELHKPENIVLTLQAIYYEIGFIVLAALGVVFVLLMPLVGLFFCLCRCCENCGGEMHQRHRKNADCQRGFYTFSLITSSVFIALGVLVAYTGNHNITSQIKNTKQLVRSNIQDLKSLASYTPMQIDYLTAQYTTAKNKVLSDLDNIGPLLGRQIHNQLDRDVMPALDNVLRMTAAMRDTKEALENVSTSLETLQEASTKLRRSLQLERTSLSNTLNDPACQIGNATHTCNSIRATLNRLVVSANFNELADVSPHLANLETVMETDLSYIVQKGYSAFNDTSRIVSEQTRDIMA
;
A
#
# COMPACT_ATOMS: atom_id res chain seq x y z
N MET A 1 47.03 -56.53 -21.92
CA MET A 1 45.88 -55.60 -21.87
C MET A 1 45.26 -55.42 -23.27
N ASN A 2 44.98 -56.52 -23.99
CA ASN A 2 44.51 -56.50 -25.40
C ASN A 2 43.38 -57.50 -25.71
N SER A 3 42.76 -58.14 -24.70
CA SER A 3 41.64 -59.07 -24.93
C SER A 3 40.27 -58.51 -24.52
N SER A 4 40.22 -57.35 -23.84
CA SER A 4 38.97 -56.73 -23.37
C SER A 4 38.48 -55.57 -24.25
N VAL A 5 39.22 -55.23 -25.31
CA VAL A 5 38.85 -54.17 -26.26
C VAL A 5 38.10 -54.73 -27.47
N SER A 6 38.26 -56.02 -27.80
CA SER A 6 37.59 -56.62 -28.96
C SER A 6 36.08 -56.80 -28.75
N GLU A 7 35.64 -57.17 -27.55
CA GLU A 7 34.22 -57.49 -27.24
C GLU A 7 33.31 -56.25 -27.16
N LEU A 8 33.87 -55.07 -26.85
CA LEU A 8 33.10 -53.82 -26.79
C LEU A 8 32.84 -53.23 -28.20
N THR A 9 33.64 -53.60 -29.20
CA THR A 9 33.53 -53.09 -30.57
C THR A 9 32.50 -53.87 -31.40
N GLU A 10 32.27 -55.14 -31.10
CA GLU A 10 31.23 -55.96 -31.78
C GLU A 10 29.81 -55.62 -31.32
N THR A 11 29.62 -55.15 -30.09
CA THR A 11 28.28 -54.82 -29.55
C THR A 11 27.74 -53.46 -30.02
N LEU A 12 28.62 -52.50 -30.35
CA LEU A 12 28.24 -51.22 -30.95
C LEU A 12 27.89 -51.35 -32.44
N GLY A 13 28.60 -52.20 -33.19
CA GLY A 13 28.32 -52.44 -34.62
C GLY A 13 26.99 -53.16 -34.89
N PHE A 14 26.50 -53.97 -33.95
CA PHE A 14 25.23 -54.70 -34.09
C PHE A 14 24.01 -53.80 -33.87
N TYR A 15 24.14 -52.74 -33.06
CA TYR A 15 23.07 -51.78 -32.81
C TYR A 15 22.88 -50.80 -33.97
N GLU A 16 23.96 -50.42 -34.65
CA GLU A 16 23.90 -49.48 -35.78
C GLU A 16 23.39 -50.16 -37.06
N LYS A 17 23.68 -51.46 -37.25
CA LYS A 17 23.19 -52.24 -38.41
C LYS A 17 21.68 -52.48 -38.38
N LYS A 18 21.10 -52.78 -37.21
CA LYS A 18 19.64 -52.92 -37.04
C LYS A 18 18.89 -51.60 -37.23
N ALA A 19 19.48 -50.48 -36.81
CA ALA A 19 18.88 -49.16 -36.98
C ALA A 19 18.85 -48.69 -38.44
N LYS A 20 19.79 -49.17 -39.27
CA LYS A 20 19.87 -48.81 -40.69
C LYS A 20 19.01 -49.71 -41.59
N GLU A 21 18.85 -51.01 -41.26
CA GLU A 21 17.95 -51.92 -41.98
C GLU A 21 16.46 -51.67 -41.72
N GLN A 22 16.09 -51.04 -40.60
CA GLN A 22 14.70 -50.67 -40.33
C GLN A 22 14.27 -49.34 -40.98
N ARG A 23 15.20 -48.55 -41.54
CA ARG A 23 14.88 -47.23 -42.09
C ARG A 23 14.52 -47.23 -43.58
N ASP A 24 14.79 -48.32 -44.30
CA ASP A 24 14.51 -48.48 -45.74
C ASP A 24 13.33 -49.40 -46.08
N LYS A 25 12.56 -49.85 -45.08
CA LYS A 25 11.30 -50.59 -45.31
C LYS A 25 10.18 -50.06 -44.42
N ARG A 26 9.60 -48.93 -44.79
CA ARG A 26 8.13 -48.79 -44.83
C ARG A 26 7.72 -47.55 -45.59
N SER A 27 7.28 -47.83 -46.80
CA SER A 27 6.49 -46.99 -47.68
C SER A 27 5.30 -46.35 -46.96
N VAL A 28 5.02 -45.15 -47.46
CA VAL A 28 3.83 -44.33 -47.32
C VAL A 28 2.54 -45.14 -47.49
N SER A 29 1.91 -45.55 -46.39
CA SER A 29 0.47 -45.86 -46.31
C SER A 29 0.08 -46.19 -44.86
N ASP A 30 -0.44 -45.18 -44.17
CA ASP A 30 -1.35 -45.22 -43.00
C ASP A 30 -1.06 -44.05 -42.04
N LEU A 31 -1.25 -42.83 -42.57
CA LEU A 31 -1.33 -41.61 -41.77
C LEU A 31 -2.72 -41.55 -41.12
N SER A 32 -2.92 -42.23 -39.99
CA SER A 32 -4.15 -42.09 -39.22
C SER A 32 -3.95 -41.10 -38.08
N LEU A 33 -4.63 -39.96 -38.18
CA LEU A 33 -4.81 -38.98 -37.10
C LEU A 33 -5.27 -39.67 -35.81
N LEU A 34 -6.03 -40.75 -35.92
CA LEU A 34 -6.48 -41.58 -34.80
C LEU A 34 -5.34 -42.27 -34.07
N ARG A 35 -4.24 -42.64 -34.74
CA ARG A 35 -3.06 -43.21 -34.09
C ARG A 35 -2.22 -42.12 -33.42
N PHE A 36 -2.17 -40.93 -33.98
CA PHE A 36 -1.53 -39.77 -33.35
C PHE A 36 -2.31 -39.31 -32.12
N VAL A 37 -3.63 -39.14 -32.23
CA VAL A 37 -4.52 -38.79 -31.13
C VAL A 37 -4.54 -39.90 -30.07
N ARG A 38 -4.61 -41.18 -30.45
CA ARG A 38 -4.51 -42.28 -29.49
C ARG A 38 -3.14 -42.34 -28.84
N ALA A 39 -2.04 -42.10 -29.57
CA ALA A 39 -0.70 -42.03 -28.99
C ALA A 39 -0.54 -40.86 -28.04
N GLU A 40 -1.14 -39.69 -28.32
CA GLU A 40 -1.07 -38.51 -27.46
C GLU A 40 -2.02 -38.63 -26.25
N LEU A 41 -3.18 -39.29 -26.40
CA LEU A 41 -4.11 -39.61 -25.30
C LEU A 41 -3.63 -40.75 -24.40
N THR A 42 -2.89 -41.73 -24.93
CA THR A 42 -2.27 -42.81 -24.13
C THR A 42 -0.82 -42.50 -23.75
N ARG A 43 -0.32 -41.28 -24.02
CA ARG A 43 0.99 -40.83 -23.59
C ARG A 43 0.99 -40.65 -22.08
N GLY A 44 1.23 -41.74 -21.35
CA GLY A 44 1.58 -41.65 -19.95
C GLY A 44 2.81 -40.76 -19.82
N TYR A 45 2.74 -39.75 -18.96
CA TYR A 45 3.92 -38.97 -18.56
C TYR A 45 4.87 -39.91 -17.84
N PHE A 46 5.72 -40.62 -18.59
CA PHE A 46 6.76 -41.48 -18.06
C PHE A 46 7.85 -40.56 -17.47
N LEU A 47 7.69 -40.24 -16.17
CA LEU A 47 8.58 -39.34 -15.43
C LEU A 47 10.03 -39.86 -15.41
N GLU A 48 10.25 -41.16 -15.64
CA GLU A 48 11.56 -41.82 -15.65
C GLU A 48 12.52 -41.31 -16.72
N HIS A 49 12.05 -40.93 -17.91
CA HIS A 49 12.95 -40.40 -18.96
C HIS A 49 13.45 -38.96 -18.67
N ASN A 50 12.87 -38.31 -17.66
CA ASN A 50 13.30 -37.03 -17.11
C ASN A 50 13.65 -37.16 -15.62
N GLU A 51 13.91 -38.38 -15.11
CA GLU A 51 14.15 -38.60 -13.67
C GLU A 51 15.28 -37.69 -13.19
N ALA A 52 16.42 -37.67 -13.88
CA ALA A 52 17.54 -36.77 -13.57
C ALA A 52 17.15 -35.28 -13.50
N LYS A 53 16.22 -34.83 -14.36
CA LYS A 53 15.77 -33.43 -14.41
C LYS A 53 14.75 -33.12 -13.30
N TYR A 54 13.92 -34.09 -12.92
CA TYR A 54 12.95 -33.94 -11.83
C TYR A 54 13.60 -34.18 -10.46
N THR A 55 14.60 -35.04 -10.35
CA THR A 55 15.43 -35.21 -9.15
C THR A 55 16.27 -33.97 -8.91
N GLU A 56 16.89 -33.39 -9.94
CA GLU A 56 17.59 -32.10 -9.83
C GLU A 56 16.64 -30.95 -9.42
N ARG A 57 15.43 -30.88 -10.00
CA ARG A 57 14.40 -29.91 -9.56
C ARG A 57 13.95 -30.14 -8.12
N ARG A 58 13.79 -31.40 -7.70
CA ARG A 58 13.42 -31.78 -6.33
C ARG A 58 14.54 -31.45 -5.34
N GLU A 59 15.79 -31.69 -5.73
CA GLU A 59 16.98 -31.36 -4.95
C GLU A 59 17.14 -29.85 -4.79
N ARG A 60 16.84 -29.05 -5.83
CA ARG A 60 16.77 -27.59 -5.71
C ARG A 60 15.70 -27.12 -4.72
N VAL A 61 14.54 -27.79 -4.66
CA VAL A 61 13.48 -27.50 -3.67
C VAL A 61 13.91 -27.91 -2.26
N TYR A 62 14.50 -29.08 -2.08
CA TYR A 62 15.01 -29.51 -0.77
C TYR A 62 16.19 -28.67 -0.30
N THR A 63 17.04 -28.21 -1.21
CA THR A 63 18.10 -27.23 -0.93
C THR A 63 17.49 -25.92 -0.45
N CYS A 64 16.46 -25.41 -1.13
CA CYS A 64 15.69 -24.23 -0.74
C CYS A 64 15.05 -24.36 0.66
N LEU A 65 14.58 -25.56 1.04
CA LEU A 65 14.04 -25.84 2.37
C LEU A 65 15.12 -26.04 3.45
N ARG A 66 16.34 -26.45 3.05
CA ARG A 66 17.48 -26.65 3.97
C ARG A 66 18.19 -25.34 4.31
N ILE A 67 18.19 -24.37 3.39
CA ILE A 67 18.83 -23.06 3.57
C ILE A 67 18.38 -22.32 4.85
N PRO A 68 17.07 -22.16 5.16
CA PRO A 68 16.62 -21.52 6.38
C PRO A 68 17.23 -22.14 7.65
N LYS A 69 17.34 -23.47 7.68
CA LYS A 69 17.86 -24.21 8.84
C LYS A 69 19.37 -24.00 9.01
N GLU A 70 20.15 -24.02 7.93
CA GLU A 70 21.60 -23.79 8.01
C GLU A 70 21.93 -22.31 8.26
N LEU A 71 21.16 -21.39 7.67
CA LEU A 71 21.25 -19.95 7.92
C LEU A 71 20.98 -19.64 9.39
N GLU A 72 19.87 -20.11 9.97
CA GLU A 72 19.54 -19.83 11.37
C GLU A 72 20.60 -20.38 12.34
N LYS A 73 21.25 -21.52 12.02
CA LYS A 73 22.39 -22.01 12.82
C LYS A 73 23.58 -21.04 12.79
N LEU A 74 23.83 -20.38 11.66
CA LEU A 74 24.86 -19.33 11.54
C LEU A 74 24.41 -18.07 12.29
N MET A 75 23.18 -17.61 12.09
CA MET A 75 22.62 -16.41 12.72
C MET A 75 22.65 -16.50 14.24
N ILE A 76 22.19 -17.62 14.81
CA ILE A 76 22.20 -17.86 16.26
C ILE A 76 23.63 -17.90 16.82
N PHE A 77 24.55 -18.57 16.11
CA PHE A 77 25.96 -18.61 16.53
C PHE A 77 26.59 -17.22 16.52
N GLY A 78 26.38 -16.46 15.44
CA GLY A 78 26.82 -15.07 15.31
C GLY A 78 26.23 -14.16 16.38
N PHE A 79 24.93 -14.30 16.67
CA PHE A 79 24.25 -13.55 17.73
C PHE A 79 24.92 -13.76 19.09
N PHE A 80 25.27 -15.00 19.46
CA PHE A 80 25.98 -15.27 20.70
C PHE A 80 27.40 -14.69 20.73
N LEU A 81 28.08 -14.59 19.59
CA LEU A 81 29.39 -13.93 19.48
C LEU A 81 29.26 -12.42 19.69
N CYS A 82 28.31 -11.76 19.02
CA CYS A 82 28.01 -10.34 19.25
C CYS A 82 27.63 -10.08 20.71
N LEU A 83 26.83 -10.98 21.30
CA LEU A 83 26.43 -10.90 22.70
C LEU A 83 27.63 -11.05 23.65
N ASP A 84 28.57 -11.96 23.42
CA ASP A 84 29.78 -12.07 24.27
C ASP A 84 30.65 -10.81 24.15
N ALA A 85 30.83 -10.27 22.93
CA ALA A 85 31.57 -9.02 22.71
C ALA A 85 30.89 -7.81 23.38
N PHE A 86 29.56 -7.75 23.34
CA PHE A 86 28.78 -6.72 24.02
C PHE A 86 28.89 -6.82 25.55
N LEU A 87 28.78 -8.03 26.10
CA LEU A 87 28.93 -8.28 27.54
C LEU A 87 30.36 -8.04 28.03
N TYR A 88 31.37 -8.23 27.18
CA TYR A 88 32.77 -7.94 27.51
C TYR A 88 32.92 -6.51 28.00
N VAL A 89 32.24 -5.55 27.35
CA VAL A 89 32.27 -4.12 27.70
C VAL A 89 31.73 -3.84 29.10
N PHE A 90 30.73 -4.60 29.58
CA PHE A 90 30.16 -4.40 30.93
C PHE A 90 30.89 -5.16 32.03
N THR A 91 31.54 -6.28 31.70
CA THR A 91 32.05 -7.22 32.71
C THR A 91 33.58 -7.20 32.80
N LEU A 92 34.26 -7.50 31.71
CA LEU A 92 35.71 -7.66 31.70
C LEU A 92 36.44 -6.34 31.48
N LEU A 93 35.90 -5.44 30.65
CA LEU A 93 36.53 -4.16 30.37
C LEU A 93 36.72 -3.34 31.67
N PRO A 94 35.70 -3.12 32.54
CA PRO A 94 35.90 -2.34 33.75
C PRO A 94 36.86 -3.02 34.74
N LEU A 95 36.79 -4.35 34.84
CA LEU A 95 37.69 -5.13 35.70
C LEU A 95 39.15 -5.03 35.27
N ARG A 96 39.42 -5.11 33.95
CA ARG A 96 40.77 -4.98 33.38
C ARG A 96 41.30 -3.56 33.51
N VAL A 97 40.46 -2.55 33.28
CA VAL A 97 40.82 -1.14 33.50
C VAL A 97 41.14 -0.88 34.97
N LEU A 98 40.33 -1.42 35.90
CA LEU A 98 40.59 -1.33 37.33
C LEU A 98 41.91 -2.00 37.72
N LEU A 99 42.19 -3.21 37.23
CA LEU A 99 43.45 -3.91 37.48
C LEU A 99 44.66 -3.14 36.92
N ALA A 100 44.53 -2.55 35.73
CA ALA A 100 45.57 -1.73 35.12
C ALA A 100 45.81 -0.44 35.92
N LEU A 101 44.75 0.21 36.40
CA LEU A 101 44.83 1.38 37.28
C LEU A 101 45.49 1.04 38.62
N VAL A 102 45.11 -0.07 39.26
CA VAL A 102 45.73 -0.55 40.51
C VAL A 102 47.21 -0.84 40.30
N ARG A 103 47.62 -1.49 39.21
CA ARG A 103 49.04 -1.67 38.87
C ARG A 103 49.75 -0.35 38.68
N LEU A 104 49.16 0.59 37.95
CA LEU A 104 49.72 1.93 37.75
C LEU A 104 49.86 2.70 39.07
N LEU A 105 48.94 2.53 40.02
CA LEU A 105 48.94 3.21 41.32
C LEU A 105 49.88 2.56 42.35
N THR A 106 50.10 1.25 42.25
CA THR A 106 51.00 0.48 43.15
C THR A 106 52.46 0.50 42.70
N LEU A 107 52.75 0.76 41.42
CA LEU A 107 54.11 0.87 40.88
C LEU A 107 55.00 1.94 41.55
N PRO A 108 54.50 3.17 41.86
CA PRO A 108 55.26 4.19 42.57
C PRO A 108 55.68 3.81 43.99
N CYS A 109 55.00 2.85 44.63
CA CYS A 109 55.23 2.46 46.02
C CYS A 109 56.24 1.31 46.21
N CYS A 110 56.60 0.56 45.15
CA CYS A 110 57.39 -0.68 45.26
C CYS A 110 58.71 -0.73 44.46
N GLY A 111 59.27 0.41 44.03
CA GLY A 111 60.69 0.53 43.64
C GLY A 111 61.25 -0.43 42.56
N LEU A 112 60.43 -1.08 41.74
CA LEU A 112 60.88 -2.02 40.71
C LEU A 112 61.09 -1.31 39.37
N SER A 113 62.29 -0.74 39.23
CA SER A 113 62.80 -0.16 37.98
C SER A 113 63.19 -1.27 37.00
N GLY A 114 62.41 -1.50 35.95
CA GLY A 114 62.90 -2.29 34.79
C GLY A 114 61.88 -3.04 33.91
N SER A 115 60.65 -3.33 34.36
CA SER A 115 59.68 -4.04 33.51
C SER A 115 58.83 -3.07 32.67
N ARG A 116 58.51 -3.40 31.41
CA ARG A 116 57.61 -2.61 30.54
C ARG A 116 56.37 -2.16 31.33
N LEU A 117 56.18 -0.84 31.45
CA LEU A 117 55.28 -0.20 32.43
C LEU A 117 53.82 -0.72 32.37
N LEU A 118 53.30 -0.98 31.17
CA LEU A 118 52.03 -1.66 30.93
C LEU A 118 52.17 -2.55 29.69
N GLN A 119 51.47 -3.68 29.69
CA GLN A 119 51.37 -4.54 28.50
C GLN A 119 50.55 -3.80 27.42
N PRO A 120 50.88 -3.89 26.11
CA PRO A 120 50.16 -3.16 25.05
C PRO A 120 48.64 -3.34 25.07
N ALA A 121 48.16 -4.55 25.38
CA ALA A 121 46.74 -4.84 25.55
C ALA A 121 46.08 -4.03 26.69
N GLN A 122 46.79 -3.83 27.81
CA GLN A 122 46.28 -3.05 28.94
C GLN A 122 46.17 -1.56 28.59
N VAL A 123 47.04 -1.04 27.72
CA VAL A 123 46.96 0.34 27.23
C VAL A 123 45.69 0.52 26.38
N CYS A 124 45.40 -0.41 25.47
CA CYS A 124 44.17 -0.39 24.67
C CYS A 124 42.90 -0.49 25.54
N ASP A 125 42.88 -1.38 26.54
CA ASP A 125 41.75 -1.52 27.46
C ASP A 125 41.50 -0.23 28.28
N VAL A 126 42.58 0.40 28.78
CA VAL A 126 42.51 1.70 29.49
C VAL A 126 41.97 2.80 28.56
N LEU A 127 42.42 2.84 27.31
CA LEU A 127 41.97 3.81 26.32
C LEU A 127 40.47 3.67 26.01
N LYS A 128 39.98 2.44 25.82
CA LYS A 128 38.55 2.15 25.70
C LYS A 128 37.76 2.61 26.93
N GLY A 129 38.30 2.37 28.12
CA GLY A 129 37.72 2.84 29.39
C GLY A 129 37.57 4.36 29.42
N PHE A 130 38.63 5.10 29.06
CA PHE A 130 38.58 6.56 28.97
C PHE A 130 37.57 7.07 27.93
N ILE A 131 37.53 6.47 26.73
CA ILE A 131 36.53 6.81 25.70
C ILE A 131 35.12 6.62 26.25
N MET A 132 34.85 5.48 26.90
CA MET A 132 33.54 5.18 27.49
C MET A 132 33.14 6.20 28.57
N VAL A 133 34.04 6.56 29.48
CA VAL A 133 33.76 7.53 30.56
C VAL A 133 33.51 8.92 29.99
N LEU A 134 34.35 9.39 29.07
CA LEU A 134 34.18 10.71 28.44
C LEU A 134 32.87 10.78 27.66
N CYS A 135 32.57 9.77 26.83
CA CYS A 135 31.33 9.73 26.06
C CYS A 135 30.10 9.62 26.97
N TYR A 136 30.18 8.89 28.09
CA TYR A 136 29.10 8.84 29.08
C TYR A 136 28.81 10.22 29.69
N SER A 137 29.86 10.94 30.07
CA SER A 137 29.73 12.30 30.58
C SER A 137 29.14 13.24 29.54
N MET A 138 29.55 13.14 28.27
CA MET A 138 28.98 13.95 27.19
C MET A 138 27.51 13.60 26.90
N MET A 139 27.15 12.31 26.96
CA MET A 139 25.79 11.83 26.73
C MET A 139 24.81 12.28 27.82
N HIS A 140 25.30 12.61 29.02
CA HIS A 140 24.46 13.15 30.09
C HIS A 140 23.80 14.48 29.70
N TYR A 141 24.46 15.29 28.87
CA TYR A 141 23.93 16.59 28.40
C TYR A 141 22.83 16.47 27.35
N VAL A 142 22.60 15.29 26.78
CA VAL A 142 21.57 15.08 25.78
C VAL A 142 20.30 14.55 26.45
N ASP A 143 19.27 15.40 26.51
CA ASP A 143 18.00 15.09 27.14
C ASP A 143 17.12 14.18 26.26
N TYR A 144 16.83 12.98 26.78
CA TYR A 144 15.97 12.01 26.10
C TYR A 144 14.55 12.56 25.82
N SER A 145 13.95 13.24 26.81
CA SER A 145 12.59 13.75 26.71
C SER A 145 12.44 14.78 25.59
N MET A 146 13.41 15.70 25.45
CA MET A 146 13.43 16.69 24.37
C MET A 146 13.43 16.00 23.01
N MET A 147 14.33 15.03 22.83
CA MET A 147 14.44 14.29 21.58
C MET A 147 13.18 13.48 21.27
N TYR A 148 12.56 12.86 22.28
CA TYR A 148 11.28 12.15 22.11
C TYR A 148 10.17 13.09 21.63
N HIS A 149 10.02 14.27 22.24
CA HIS A 149 9.01 15.25 21.82
C HIS A 149 9.27 15.82 20.41
N LEU A 150 10.53 16.08 20.06
CA LEU A 150 10.92 16.56 18.73
C LEU A 150 10.59 15.55 17.63
N ILE A 151 10.88 14.27 17.88
CA ILE A 151 10.64 13.17 16.93
C ILE A 151 9.13 12.86 16.84
N ARG A 152 8.42 12.83 17.98
CA ARG A 152 6.98 12.62 18.04
C ARG A 152 6.18 13.72 17.32
N GLY A 153 6.69 14.95 17.28
CA GLY A 153 6.07 16.07 16.58
C GLY A 153 6.17 16.01 15.04
N GLN A 154 6.89 15.05 14.47
CA GLN A 154 7.02 14.90 13.02
C GLN A 154 5.86 14.12 12.40
N SER A 155 5.61 14.33 11.11
CA SER A 155 4.64 13.51 10.38
C SER A 155 5.17 12.10 10.12
N VAL A 156 4.27 11.12 10.05
CA VAL A 156 4.58 9.68 9.86
C VAL A 156 5.53 9.43 8.68
N ILE A 157 5.30 10.09 7.54
CA ILE A 157 6.14 9.93 6.34
C ILE A 157 7.57 10.48 6.58
N LYS A 158 7.71 11.62 7.27
CA LYS A 158 9.02 12.18 7.60
C LYS A 158 9.76 11.27 8.57
N LEU A 159 9.05 10.73 9.55
CA LEU A 159 9.61 9.82 10.55
C LEU A 159 10.11 8.52 9.93
N TYR A 160 9.38 7.96 8.95
CA TYR A 160 9.84 6.82 8.15
C TYR A 160 11.13 7.13 7.38
N ILE A 161 11.21 8.27 6.70
CA ILE A 161 12.43 8.68 5.98
C ILE A 161 13.60 8.83 6.95
N ILE A 162 13.37 9.45 8.12
CA ILE A 162 14.40 9.61 9.15
C ILE A 162 14.91 8.24 9.63
N TYR A 163 14.01 7.29 9.91
CA TYR A 163 14.39 5.94 10.30
C TYR A 163 15.31 5.28 9.27
N ASN A 164 14.93 5.31 7.99
CA ASN A 164 15.73 4.74 6.90
C ASN A 164 17.08 5.44 6.73
N MET A 165 17.13 6.77 6.91
CA MET A 165 18.41 7.51 6.85
C MET A 165 19.32 7.19 8.04
N LEU A 166 18.75 6.95 9.23
CA LEU A 166 19.50 6.54 10.41
C LEU A 166 20.08 5.14 10.25
N GLU A 167 19.36 4.21 9.64
CA GLU A 167 19.85 2.86 9.33
C GLU A 167 21.07 2.91 8.38
N VAL A 168 20.98 3.70 7.30
CA VAL A 168 22.11 3.91 6.37
C VAL A 168 23.28 4.58 7.09
N ALA A 169 23.00 5.56 7.97
CA ALA A 169 24.02 6.23 8.74
C ALA A 169 24.71 5.28 9.75
N ASP A 170 23.99 4.38 10.43
CA ASP A 170 24.59 3.37 11.32
C ASP A 170 25.60 2.50 10.56
N ARG A 171 25.24 2.04 9.36
CA ARG A 171 26.13 1.24 8.50
C ARG A 171 27.40 2.02 8.12
N LEU A 172 27.27 3.29 7.76
CA LEU A 172 28.41 4.18 7.44
C LEU A 172 29.30 4.46 8.66
N PHE A 173 28.71 4.84 9.79
CA PHE A 173 29.44 5.11 11.03
C PHE A 173 30.11 3.84 11.57
N SER A 174 29.52 2.67 11.37
CA SER A 174 30.13 1.41 11.76
C SER A 174 31.36 1.08 10.92
N SER A 175 31.31 1.28 9.60
CA SER A 175 32.49 1.08 8.74
C SER A 175 33.59 2.07 9.10
N PHE A 176 33.28 3.36 9.19
CA PHE A 176 34.25 4.42 9.46
C PHE A 176 34.86 4.32 10.88
N GLY A 177 34.05 3.87 11.84
CA GLY A 177 34.46 3.71 13.23
C GLY A 177 35.50 2.65 13.47
N GLN A 178 35.45 1.56 12.71
CA GLN A 178 36.44 0.49 12.82
C GLN A 178 37.81 1.03 12.46
N ASP A 179 37.91 1.78 11.37
CA ASP A 179 39.16 2.41 10.92
C ASP A 179 39.69 3.44 11.93
N ILE A 180 38.81 4.27 12.51
CA ILE A 180 39.21 5.26 13.54
C ILE A 180 39.77 4.57 14.78
N LEU A 181 39.05 3.56 15.29
CA LEU A 181 39.45 2.87 16.52
C LEU A 181 40.73 2.05 16.29
N ASP A 182 40.87 1.39 15.14
CA ASP A 182 42.07 0.65 14.79
C ASP A 182 43.28 1.57 14.62
N ALA A 183 43.12 2.73 13.97
CA ALA A 183 44.17 3.74 13.88
C ALA A 183 44.61 4.20 15.28
N LEU A 184 43.65 4.47 16.17
CA LEU A 184 43.95 4.87 17.54
C LEU A 184 44.71 3.78 18.32
N TYR A 185 44.26 2.53 18.27
CA TYR A 185 44.91 1.43 18.99
C TYR A 185 46.31 1.13 18.42
N TRP A 186 46.49 1.24 17.11
CA TRP A 186 47.79 1.11 16.47
C TRP A 186 48.76 2.21 16.92
N THR A 187 48.35 3.48 16.84
CA THR A 187 49.18 4.62 17.28
C THR A 187 49.51 4.56 18.77
N ALA A 188 48.62 4.00 19.60
CA ALA A 188 48.86 3.83 21.03
C ALA A 188 49.85 2.69 21.36
N THR A 189 50.00 1.69 20.49
CA THR A 189 50.83 0.50 20.71
C THR A 189 52.12 0.46 19.89
N GLU A 190 52.38 1.48 19.08
CA GLU A 190 53.54 1.53 18.20
C GLU A 190 54.88 1.37 18.97
N PRO A 191 55.77 0.45 18.54
CA PRO A 191 57.06 0.24 19.20
C PRO A 191 57.94 1.50 19.07
N LYS A 192 58.51 1.94 20.20
CA LYS A 192 59.26 3.21 20.40
C LYS A 192 60.58 3.36 19.60
N GLU A 193 60.87 2.51 18.62
CA GLU A 193 62.17 2.51 17.93
C GLU A 193 62.27 3.45 16.72
N LYS A 194 61.17 4.05 16.26
CA LYS A 194 61.20 5.02 15.14
C LYS A 194 60.64 6.37 15.57
N LYS A 195 61.37 7.45 15.27
CA LYS A 195 61.00 8.83 15.58
C LYS A 195 59.56 9.09 15.13
N ARG A 196 58.70 9.59 16.05
CA ARG A 196 57.29 9.92 15.81
C ARG A 196 57.18 11.00 14.72
N ALA A 197 56.99 10.59 13.48
CA ALA A 197 56.77 11.49 12.34
C ALA A 197 55.29 11.83 12.10
N HIS A 198 54.38 11.34 12.94
CA HIS A 198 52.93 11.48 12.80
C HIS A 198 52.31 12.29 13.95
N ILE A 199 51.20 12.96 13.63
CA ILE A 199 50.21 13.56 14.53
C ILE A 199 49.95 12.56 15.68
N GLY A 200 50.33 12.91 16.92
CA GLY A 200 50.46 11.95 18.03
C GLY A 200 49.15 11.25 18.45
N VAL A 201 49.20 10.46 19.53
CA VAL A 201 48.02 9.68 20.03
C VAL A 201 46.81 10.57 20.37
N ILE A 202 47.04 11.81 20.81
CA ILE A 202 46.02 12.76 21.31
C ILE A 202 44.95 13.10 20.24
N PRO A 203 45.30 13.56 19.03
CA PRO A 203 44.32 13.86 17.98
C PRO A 203 43.54 12.62 17.51
N HIS A 204 44.17 11.45 17.39
CA HIS A 204 43.45 10.20 17.11
C HIS A 204 42.48 9.83 18.23
N PHE A 205 42.86 10.10 19.49
CA PHE A 205 42.00 9.88 20.65
C PHE A 205 40.78 10.82 20.65
N LEU A 206 40.97 12.12 20.38
CA LEU A 206 39.89 13.08 20.26
C LEU A 206 38.91 12.71 19.13
N MET A 207 39.45 12.28 17.98
CA MET A 207 38.63 11.80 16.86
C MET A 207 37.79 10.57 17.25
N ALA A 208 38.37 9.62 18.01
CA ALA A 208 37.64 8.45 18.50
C ALA A 208 36.55 8.80 19.53
N VAL A 209 36.80 9.74 20.45
CA VAL A 209 35.80 10.22 21.40
C VAL A 209 34.64 10.90 20.66
N LEU A 210 34.95 11.80 19.72
CA LEU A 210 33.93 12.46 18.89
C LEU A 210 33.11 11.44 18.10
N TYR A 211 33.79 10.45 17.49
CA TYR A 211 33.14 9.39 16.75
C TYR A 211 32.18 8.56 17.63
N VAL A 212 32.64 8.05 18.77
CA VAL A 212 31.81 7.22 19.67
C VAL A 212 30.63 8.04 20.20
N PHE A 213 30.83 9.31 20.51
CA PHE A 213 29.75 10.21 20.93
C PHE A 213 28.70 10.42 19.83
N LEU A 214 29.11 10.77 18.61
CA LEU A 214 28.20 10.96 17.48
C LEU A 214 27.45 9.68 17.11
N HIS A 215 28.15 8.54 17.09
CA HIS A 215 27.53 7.25 16.81
C HIS A 215 26.53 6.87 17.92
N ALA A 216 26.85 7.14 19.19
CA ALA A 216 25.92 6.88 20.27
C ALA A 216 24.68 7.78 20.21
N ILE A 217 24.81 9.04 19.77
CA ILE A 217 23.64 9.90 19.48
C ILE A 217 22.79 9.30 18.36
N LEU A 218 23.40 8.84 17.27
CA LEU A 218 22.69 8.21 16.16
C LEU A 218 21.86 7.02 16.64
N ILE A 219 22.46 6.09 17.39
CA ILE A 219 21.76 4.91 17.95
C ILE A 219 20.66 5.35 18.94
N MET A 220 20.88 6.43 19.71
CA MET A 220 19.87 6.97 20.63
C MET A 220 18.66 7.56 19.88
N VAL A 221 18.88 8.28 18.78
CA VAL A 221 17.82 8.78 17.89
C VAL A 221 17.08 7.61 17.26
N GLN A 222 17.78 6.54 16.85
CA GLN A 222 17.18 5.32 16.32
C GLN A 222 16.28 4.63 17.37
N ALA A 223 16.77 4.45 18.60
CA ALA A 223 15.98 3.91 19.71
C ALA A 223 14.72 4.73 20.01
N THR A 224 14.83 6.05 19.92
CA THR A 224 13.72 6.97 20.20
C THR A 224 12.70 6.99 19.07
N THR A 225 13.17 6.94 17.83
CA THR A 225 12.33 6.79 16.63
C THR A 225 11.51 5.50 16.72
N LEU A 226 12.17 4.40 17.09
CA LEU A 226 11.52 3.11 17.31
C LEU A 226 10.51 3.20 18.49
N ASN A 227 10.86 3.87 19.58
CA ASN A 227 9.93 4.07 20.71
C ASN A 227 8.67 4.87 20.31
N VAL A 228 8.84 5.94 19.53
CA VAL A 228 7.72 6.72 18.98
C VAL A 228 6.87 5.86 18.03
N ALA A 229 7.49 4.96 17.27
CA ALA A 229 6.78 4.04 16.40
C ALA A 229 5.90 3.05 17.17
N PHE A 230 6.43 2.42 18.21
CA PHE A 230 5.66 1.51 19.08
C PHE A 230 4.54 2.22 19.84
N ASN A 231 4.79 3.45 20.31
CA ASN A 231 3.80 4.23 21.04
C ASN A 231 2.88 5.07 20.11
N SER A 232 2.96 4.86 18.79
CA SER A 232 2.07 5.57 17.87
C SER A 232 0.69 4.91 17.87
N HIS A 233 -0.36 5.71 18.06
CA HIS A 233 -1.74 5.24 18.06
C HIS A 233 -2.12 4.55 16.73
N ASN A 234 -1.43 4.91 15.65
CA ASN A 234 -1.62 4.30 14.35
C ASN A 234 -0.55 3.23 14.14
N LYS A 235 -0.95 1.96 14.21
CA LYS A 235 -0.10 0.80 13.85
C LYS A 235 0.55 0.91 12.47
N SER A 236 0.09 1.85 11.63
CA SER A 236 0.65 2.16 10.32
C SER A 236 2.15 2.49 10.34
N LEU A 237 2.68 3.17 11.36
CA LEU A 237 4.11 3.50 11.41
C LEU A 237 4.98 2.23 11.59
N LEU A 238 4.54 1.31 12.45
CA LEU A 238 5.19 0.02 12.64
C LEU A 238 5.07 -0.87 11.39
N THR A 239 3.91 -0.88 10.74
CA THR A 239 3.71 -1.59 9.46
C THR A 239 4.59 -1.02 8.35
N ILE A 240 4.77 0.30 8.29
CA ILE A 240 5.65 0.96 7.32
C ILE A 240 7.11 0.56 7.57
N MET A 241 7.56 0.46 8.83
CA MET A 241 8.90 -0.03 9.15
C MET A 241 9.12 -1.48 8.70
N MET A 242 8.12 -2.35 8.84
CA MET A 242 8.20 -3.72 8.28
C MET A 242 8.21 -3.75 6.75
N SER A 243 7.53 -2.80 6.10
CA SER A 243 7.54 -2.72 4.64
C SER A 243 8.93 -2.38 4.08
N ASN A 244 9.79 -1.73 4.87
CA ASN A 244 11.16 -1.41 4.48
C ASN A 244 11.97 -2.68 4.15
N ASN A 245 11.73 -3.77 4.89
CA ASN A 245 12.38 -5.05 4.67
C ASN A 245 12.09 -5.62 3.27
N PHE A 246 10.93 -5.33 2.67
CA PHE A 246 10.65 -5.71 1.28
C PHE A 246 11.45 -4.90 0.26
N VAL A 247 11.75 -3.62 0.55
CA VAL A 247 12.62 -2.79 -0.29
C VAL A 247 14.04 -3.35 -0.26
N GLU A 248 14.50 -3.82 0.89
CA GLU A 248 15.80 -4.49 1.06
C GLU A 248 15.88 -5.82 0.29
N ILE A 249 14.83 -6.65 0.37
CA ILE A 249 14.73 -7.88 -0.44
C ILE A 249 14.86 -7.53 -1.93
N LYS A 250 14.12 -6.52 -2.40
CA LYS A 250 14.17 -6.12 -3.82
C LYS A 250 15.59 -5.66 -4.23
N GLY A 251 16.28 -4.91 -3.37
CA GLY A 251 17.62 -4.39 -3.67
C GLY A 251 18.71 -5.46 -3.68
N SER A 252 18.58 -6.51 -2.86
CA SER A 252 19.58 -7.56 -2.71
C SER A 252 19.36 -8.75 -3.67
N VAL A 253 18.12 -9.19 -3.89
CA VAL A 253 17.83 -10.45 -4.60
C VAL A 253 18.27 -10.45 -6.08
N PHE A 254 18.27 -9.30 -6.75
CA PHE A 254 18.69 -9.20 -8.17
C PHE A 254 20.20 -8.98 -8.34
N LYS A 255 20.96 -8.86 -7.24
CA LYS A 255 22.39 -8.61 -7.28
C LYS A 255 23.16 -9.94 -7.36
N LYS A 256 24.23 -9.96 -8.15
CA LYS A 256 25.15 -11.10 -8.21
C LYS A 256 26.05 -11.09 -6.98
N PHE A 257 26.07 -12.20 -6.22
CA PHE A 257 26.89 -12.37 -5.03
C PHE A 257 27.92 -13.49 -5.23
N GLU A 258 29.15 -13.19 -4.84
CA GLU A 258 30.21 -14.20 -4.67
C GLU A 258 30.20 -14.71 -3.22
N LYS A 259 30.80 -15.90 -2.98
CA LYS A 259 30.86 -16.49 -1.63
C LYS A 259 31.43 -15.54 -0.58
N ASN A 260 32.46 -14.74 -0.89
CA ASN A 260 33.02 -13.80 0.09
C ASN A 260 32.09 -12.62 0.38
N ASN A 261 31.40 -12.13 -0.66
CA ASN A 261 30.45 -11.03 -0.53
C ASN A 261 29.19 -11.46 0.22
N LEU A 262 28.73 -12.70 0.01
CA LEU A 262 27.62 -13.29 0.76
C LEU A 262 27.98 -13.46 2.25
N PHE A 263 29.23 -13.82 2.57
CA PHE A 263 29.69 -13.91 3.95
C PHE A 263 29.70 -12.54 4.65
N GLN A 264 30.18 -11.49 3.97
CA GLN A 264 30.16 -10.13 4.51
C GLN A 264 28.72 -9.63 4.74
N MET A 265 27.80 -9.89 3.80
CA MET A 265 26.38 -9.58 3.95
C MET A 265 25.79 -10.31 5.17
N SER A 266 26.00 -11.63 5.26
CA SER A 266 25.50 -12.45 6.39
C SER A 266 26.01 -11.95 7.74
N ASN A 267 27.27 -11.51 7.83
CA ASN A 267 27.81 -10.92 9.06
C ASN A 267 27.17 -9.56 9.40
N SER A 268 26.86 -8.75 8.39
CA SER A 268 26.11 -7.50 8.57
C SER A 268 24.69 -7.78 9.08
N ASP A 269 24.01 -8.78 8.53
CA ASP A 269 22.66 -9.19 8.93
C ASP A 269 22.64 -9.70 10.40
N ILE A 270 23.66 -10.49 10.79
CA ILE A 270 23.85 -10.91 12.19
C ILE A 270 23.96 -9.70 13.13
N LYS A 271 24.81 -8.73 12.77
CA LYS A 271 25.03 -7.51 13.55
C LYS A 271 23.73 -6.70 13.65
N GLU A 272 23.05 -6.49 12.54
CA GLU A 272 21.81 -5.73 12.46
C GLU A 272 20.74 -6.35 13.36
N ARG A 273 20.52 -7.66 13.25
CA ARG A 273 19.58 -8.39 14.09
C ARG A 273 19.93 -8.25 15.57
N PHE A 274 21.20 -8.39 15.94
CA PHE A 274 21.66 -8.16 17.32
C PHE A 274 21.37 -6.75 17.82
N THR A 275 21.71 -5.73 17.03
CA THR A 275 21.44 -4.32 17.38
C THR A 275 19.94 -4.06 17.53
N ASN A 276 19.10 -4.57 16.62
CA ASN A 276 17.65 -4.44 16.69
C ASN A 276 17.08 -5.07 17.97
N TYR A 277 17.53 -6.25 18.37
CA TYR A 277 17.14 -6.86 19.65
C TYR A 277 17.48 -5.98 20.86
N VAL A 278 18.66 -5.35 20.88
CA VAL A 278 19.06 -4.44 21.97
C VAL A 278 18.24 -3.15 21.94
N LEU A 279 17.94 -2.60 20.76
CA LEU A 279 17.08 -1.43 20.60
C LEU A 279 15.65 -1.71 21.05
N LEU A 280 15.08 -2.86 20.70
CA LEU A 280 13.77 -3.31 21.18
C LEU A 280 13.75 -3.49 22.70
N LEU A 281 14.82 -4.04 23.29
CA LEU A 281 14.96 -4.10 24.75
C LEU A 281 14.95 -2.69 25.38
N ILE A 282 15.67 -1.74 24.79
CA ILE A 282 15.67 -0.34 25.24
C ILE A 282 14.27 0.28 25.13
N VAL A 283 13.55 0.04 24.03
CA VAL A 283 12.17 0.51 23.84
C VAL A 283 11.24 -0.08 24.89
N CYS A 284 11.34 -1.38 25.19
CA CYS A 284 10.59 -2.00 26.26
C CYS A 284 10.89 -1.36 27.62
N LEU A 285 12.16 -1.16 27.97
CA LEU A 285 12.57 -0.52 29.23
C LEU A 285 12.03 0.92 29.34
N ARG A 286 12.07 1.69 28.25
CA ARG A 286 11.55 3.06 28.20
C ARG A 286 10.02 3.12 28.31
N ASN A 287 9.30 2.22 27.64
CA ASN A 287 7.85 2.13 27.81
C ASN A 287 7.48 1.75 29.25
N MET A 288 8.18 0.79 29.85
CA MET A 288 7.94 0.40 31.24
C MET A 288 8.21 1.56 32.22
N GLU A 289 9.27 2.34 32.01
CA GLU A 289 9.53 3.56 32.79
C GLU A 289 8.39 4.59 32.64
N GLN A 290 7.88 4.81 31.43
CA GLN A 290 6.78 5.73 31.16
C GLN A 290 5.47 5.32 31.87
N PHE A 291 5.18 4.03 31.96
CA PHE A 291 3.97 3.49 32.58
C PHE A 291 4.18 3.02 34.03
N SER A 292 5.21 3.54 34.72
CA SER A 292 5.49 3.22 36.13
C SER A 292 5.56 1.72 36.43
N TRP A 293 6.12 0.94 35.49
CA TRP A 293 6.30 -0.51 35.58
C TRP A 293 5.02 -1.35 35.70
N ASN A 294 3.90 -0.88 35.11
CA ASN A 294 2.67 -1.67 35.06
C ASN A 294 2.79 -2.89 34.11
N PRO A 295 2.60 -4.14 34.58
CA PRO A 295 2.70 -5.34 33.75
C PRO A 295 1.63 -5.44 32.65
N ASP A 296 0.48 -4.80 32.79
CA ASP A 296 -0.61 -4.88 31.79
C ASP A 296 -0.18 -4.28 30.45
N HIS A 297 0.52 -3.15 30.48
CA HIS A 297 1.05 -2.50 29.27
C HIS A 297 2.17 -3.31 28.61
N LEU A 298 2.93 -4.09 29.38
CA LEU A 298 3.97 -4.96 28.82
C LEU A 298 3.36 -6.06 27.94
N TRP A 299 2.27 -6.68 28.39
CA TRP A 299 1.58 -7.74 27.64
C TRP A 299 0.95 -7.23 26.35
N VAL A 300 0.55 -5.96 26.31
CA VAL A 300 0.04 -5.31 25.08
C VAL A 300 1.17 -5.01 24.09
N LEU A 301 2.37 -4.66 24.57
CA LEU A 301 3.54 -4.36 23.73
C LEU A 301 4.22 -5.61 23.17
N LEU A 302 4.17 -6.73 23.89
CA LEU A 302 4.90 -7.97 23.56
C LEU A 302 4.55 -8.54 22.16
N PRO A 303 3.27 -8.61 21.73
CA PRO A 303 2.91 -9.06 20.39
C PRO A 303 3.54 -8.21 19.28
N ASP A 304 3.58 -6.89 19.46
CA ASP A 304 4.17 -5.98 18.46
C ASP A 304 5.70 -6.19 18.37
N VAL A 305 6.37 -6.39 19.50
CA VAL A 305 7.80 -6.71 19.55
C VAL A 305 8.09 -8.06 18.89
N PHE A 306 7.28 -9.08 19.20
CA PHE A 306 7.41 -10.40 18.60
C PHE A 306 7.21 -10.36 17.08
N MET A 307 6.21 -9.60 16.62
CA MET A 307 5.93 -9.41 15.20
C MET A 307 7.14 -8.78 14.48
N VAL A 308 7.79 -7.75 15.04
CA VAL A 308 8.99 -7.12 14.45
C VAL A 308 10.15 -8.11 14.34
N ILE A 309 10.39 -8.91 15.38
CA ILE A 309 11.45 -9.91 15.37
C ILE A 309 11.14 -11.01 14.34
N ALA A 310 9.89 -11.46 14.28
CA ALA A 310 9.45 -12.52 13.37
C ALA A 310 9.50 -12.05 11.90
N SER A 311 9.10 -10.81 11.62
CA SER A 311 9.18 -10.23 10.27
C SER A 311 10.62 -10.11 9.80
N GLU A 312 11.53 -9.69 10.67
CA GLU A 312 12.97 -9.61 10.36
C GLU A 312 13.54 -10.98 9.99
N MET A 313 13.29 -11.98 10.85
CA MET A 313 13.75 -13.34 10.63
C MET A 313 13.18 -13.94 9.33
N ALA A 314 11.89 -13.70 9.04
CA ALA A 314 11.26 -14.17 7.81
C ALA A 314 11.89 -13.52 6.56
N VAL A 315 12.16 -12.22 6.61
CA VAL A 315 12.77 -11.47 5.51
C VAL A 315 14.19 -11.96 5.25
N ASP A 316 15.02 -12.15 6.28
CA ASP A 316 16.37 -12.69 6.13
C ASP A 316 16.37 -14.08 5.51
N VAL A 317 15.48 -14.97 5.98
CA VAL A 317 15.34 -16.31 5.42
C VAL A 317 14.97 -16.26 3.94
N VAL A 318 14.02 -15.39 3.57
CA VAL A 318 13.60 -15.19 2.17
C VAL A 318 14.75 -14.61 1.34
N LYS A 319 15.41 -13.56 1.84
CA LYS A 319 16.55 -12.87 1.23
C LYS A 319 17.65 -13.87 0.88
N HIS A 320 18.12 -14.62 1.86
CA HIS A 320 19.17 -15.61 1.67
C HIS A 320 18.76 -16.78 0.78
N ALA A 321 17.52 -17.28 0.88
CA ALA A 321 17.02 -18.36 0.02
C ALA A 321 17.01 -17.96 -1.46
N PHE A 322 16.58 -16.73 -1.77
CA PHE A 322 16.60 -16.23 -3.15
C PHE A 322 18.02 -15.91 -3.63
N ILE A 323 18.87 -15.31 -2.80
CA ILE A 323 20.27 -15.00 -3.18
C ILE A 323 21.02 -16.29 -3.53
N THR A 324 20.95 -17.33 -2.69
CA THR A 324 21.63 -18.61 -2.97
C THR A 324 21.04 -19.31 -4.18
N LYS A 325 19.73 -19.19 -4.41
CA LYS A 325 19.05 -19.77 -5.57
C LYS A 325 19.43 -19.07 -6.89
N PHE A 326 19.52 -17.74 -6.91
CA PHE A 326 19.86 -16.99 -8.13
C PHE A 326 21.36 -16.98 -8.45
N ASN A 327 22.21 -17.23 -7.45
CA ASN A 327 23.66 -17.27 -7.62
C ASN A 327 24.25 -18.70 -7.63
N ASP A 328 23.39 -19.73 -7.62
CA ASP A 328 23.76 -21.16 -7.60
C ASP A 328 24.77 -21.52 -6.49
N ILE A 329 24.55 -20.97 -5.28
CA ILE A 329 25.42 -21.21 -4.11
C ILE A 329 24.83 -22.34 -3.26
N PRO A 330 25.59 -23.41 -2.93
CA PRO A 330 25.08 -24.51 -2.12
C PRO A 330 24.85 -24.11 -0.66
N ALA A 331 23.87 -24.74 0.00
CA ALA A 331 23.48 -24.42 1.38
C ALA A 331 24.60 -24.72 2.41
N ASP A 332 25.50 -25.64 2.11
CA ASP A 332 26.59 -26.03 3.02
C ASP A 332 27.61 -24.90 3.26
N VAL A 333 27.60 -23.86 2.42
CA VAL A 333 28.43 -22.67 2.57
C VAL A 333 28.17 -21.95 3.91
N TYR A 334 26.93 -21.97 4.45
CA TYR A 334 26.65 -21.39 5.77
C TYR A 334 27.31 -22.17 6.91
N SER A 335 27.51 -23.49 6.75
CA SER A 335 28.28 -24.30 7.70
C SER A 335 29.77 -23.94 7.65
N GLU A 336 30.32 -23.71 6.45
CA GLU A 336 31.70 -23.22 6.27
C GLU A 336 31.90 -21.84 6.91
N TYR A 337 30.94 -20.92 6.74
CA TYR A 337 30.96 -19.60 7.38
C TYR A 337 30.96 -19.70 8.90
N ARG A 338 30.11 -20.57 9.46
CA ARG A 338 30.06 -20.84 10.89
C ARG A 338 31.39 -21.41 11.40
N ALA A 339 31.98 -22.36 10.66
CA ALA A 339 33.29 -22.92 10.97
C ALA A 339 34.40 -21.86 10.91
N SER A 340 34.34 -20.94 9.95
CA SER A 340 35.29 -19.83 9.85
C SER A 340 35.20 -18.88 11.04
N LEU A 341 33.98 -18.49 11.46
CA LEU A 341 33.79 -17.68 12.68
C LEU A 341 34.23 -18.41 13.95
N ALA A 342 33.98 -19.73 14.03
CA ALA A 342 34.43 -20.56 15.15
C ALA A 342 35.96 -20.70 15.18
N PHE A 343 36.61 -20.77 14.02
CA PHE A 343 38.05 -20.76 13.89
C PHE A 343 38.66 -19.44 14.35
N ASP A 344 38.08 -18.30 13.99
CA ASP A 344 38.55 -16.98 14.43
C ASP A 344 38.42 -16.79 15.96
N LEU A 345 37.35 -17.34 16.55
CA LEU A 345 37.21 -17.39 18.01
C LEU A 345 38.28 -18.29 18.66
N ALA A 346 38.68 -19.38 18.01
CA ALA A 346 39.67 -20.31 18.54
C ALA A 346 41.11 -19.82 18.37
N SER A 347 41.42 -19.19 17.22
CA SER A 347 42.75 -18.65 16.92
C SER A 347 43.11 -17.51 17.87
N SER A 348 42.13 -16.66 18.22
CA SER A 348 42.30 -15.58 19.20
C SER A 348 42.52 -16.05 20.65
N ARG A 349 42.30 -17.34 20.96
CA ARG A 349 42.56 -17.94 22.28
C ARG A 349 43.99 -18.43 22.48
N GLN A 350 44.84 -18.44 21.44
CA GLN A 350 46.22 -18.88 21.55
C GLN A 350 47.10 -17.81 22.23
N LYS A 351 48.05 -18.26 23.07
CA LYS A 351 48.81 -17.45 24.06
C LYS A 351 49.63 -16.27 23.50
N ASN A 352 49.72 -16.08 22.19
CA ASN A 352 50.55 -15.07 21.51
C ASN A 352 49.77 -14.13 20.57
N ALA A 353 48.44 -13.98 20.72
CA ALA A 353 47.67 -13.07 19.87
C ALA A 353 47.93 -11.59 20.22
N TYR A 354 48.20 -10.76 19.21
CA TYR A 354 48.53 -9.33 19.31
C TYR A 354 47.29 -8.44 19.62
N THR A 355 46.08 -8.94 19.39
CA THR A 355 44.80 -8.25 19.62
C THR A 355 43.90 -9.05 20.55
N ASP A 356 43.09 -8.37 21.37
CA ASP A 356 42.14 -9.04 22.26
C ASP A 356 41.08 -9.82 21.48
N TYR A 357 40.71 -10.98 22.00
CA TYR A 357 39.80 -11.93 21.34
C TYR A 357 38.44 -11.33 20.94
N SER A 358 37.94 -10.38 21.73
CA SER A 358 36.65 -9.74 21.48
C SER A 358 36.73 -8.77 20.31
N ASP A 359 37.88 -8.13 20.09
CA ASP A 359 38.04 -7.10 19.07
C ASP A 359 38.22 -7.71 17.68
N SER A 360 38.93 -8.84 17.57
CA SER A 360 39.12 -9.53 16.28
C SER A 360 37.80 -10.05 15.70
N VAL A 361 36.93 -10.59 16.55
CA VAL A 361 35.60 -11.08 16.15
C VAL A 361 34.68 -9.92 15.81
N SER A 362 34.65 -8.87 16.66
CA SER A 362 33.90 -7.63 16.39
C SER A 362 34.28 -6.97 15.06
N ARG A 363 35.58 -6.93 14.73
CA ARG A 363 36.09 -6.41 13.46
C ARG A 363 35.53 -7.17 12.27
N ARG A 364 35.63 -8.49 12.27
CA ARG A 364 35.17 -9.34 11.15
C ARG A 364 33.66 -9.27 10.94
N MET A 365 32.91 -8.98 11.99
CA MET A 365 31.45 -8.82 11.94
C MET A 365 30.99 -7.39 11.63
N GLY A 366 31.88 -6.39 11.53
CA GLY A 366 31.42 -5.01 11.38
C GLY A 366 30.82 -4.39 12.66
N PHE A 367 30.98 -5.03 13.82
CA PHE A 367 30.25 -4.70 15.05
C PHE A 367 31.13 -3.95 16.06
N ILE A 368 30.75 -2.72 16.40
CA ILE A 368 31.42 -1.91 17.42
C ILE A 368 30.53 -1.84 18.68
N PRO A 369 30.90 -2.53 19.78
CA PRO A 369 30.02 -2.62 20.95
C PRO A 369 29.98 -1.34 21.81
N LEU A 370 30.96 -0.43 21.69
CA LEU A 370 31.10 0.72 22.60
C LEU A 370 29.89 1.68 22.58
N PRO A 371 29.41 2.19 21.43
CA PRO A 371 28.29 3.14 21.40
C PRO A 371 26.98 2.52 21.89
N LEU A 372 26.71 1.27 21.49
CA LEU A 372 25.52 0.53 21.93
C LEU A 372 25.56 0.27 23.44
N ALA A 373 26.73 -0.05 23.99
CA ALA A 373 26.89 -0.30 25.42
C ALA A 373 26.70 0.98 26.24
N LEU A 374 27.22 2.10 25.72
CA LEU A 374 27.05 3.42 26.30
C LEU A 374 25.57 3.80 26.42
N LEU A 375 24.81 3.60 25.34
CA LEU A 375 23.37 3.86 25.33
C LEU A 375 22.62 2.98 26.34
N LEU A 376 22.94 1.68 26.39
CA LEU A 376 22.30 0.77 27.35
C LEU A 376 22.56 1.21 28.80
N ILE A 377 23.79 1.60 29.14
CA ILE A 377 24.12 2.13 30.48
C ILE A 377 23.28 3.37 30.77
N ARG A 378 23.21 4.33 29.84
CA ARG A 378 22.46 5.57 30.02
C ARG A 378 20.96 5.31 30.24
N VAL A 379 20.37 4.38 29.47
CA VAL A 379 18.95 4.02 29.61
C VAL A 379 18.72 3.30 30.94
N VAL A 380 19.47 2.24 31.23
CA VAL A 380 19.26 1.45 32.45
C VAL A 380 19.46 2.28 33.72
N THR A 381 20.47 3.16 33.75
CA THR A 381 20.71 4.06 34.90
C THR A 381 19.62 5.12 35.07
N SER A 382 18.95 5.52 33.99
CA SER A 382 17.79 6.43 34.05
C SER A 382 16.52 5.71 34.48
N SER A 383 16.27 4.51 33.92
CA SER A 383 14.99 3.80 34.06
C SER A 383 14.86 2.95 35.32
N VAL A 384 15.97 2.45 35.86
CA VAL A 384 15.98 1.56 37.02
C VAL A 384 16.64 2.28 38.20
N LYS A 385 15.83 2.69 39.18
CA LYS A 385 16.35 3.14 40.49
C LYS A 385 16.75 1.92 41.30
N ILE A 386 18.00 1.49 41.16
CA ILE A 386 18.47 0.30 41.85
C ILE A 386 18.71 0.64 43.33
N GLN A 387 17.79 0.23 44.22
CA GLN A 387 17.94 0.34 45.68
C GLN A 387 18.38 -1.01 46.30
N GLY A 388 19.39 -0.96 47.17
CA GLY A 388 19.76 -2.06 48.07
C GLY A 388 20.19 -3.37 47.41
N ALA A 389 19.86 -4.50 48.07
CA ALA A 389 20.28 -5.88 47.74
C ALA A 389 19.88 -6.37 46.33
N LEU A 390 18.86 -5.75 45.72
CA LEU A 390 18.44 -6.05 44.34
C LEU A 390 19.54 -5.70 43.33
N SER A 391 20.36 -4.68 43.59
CA SER A 391 21.55 -4.37 42.77
C SER A 391 22.51 -5.55 42.69
N VAL A 392 22.81 -6.12 43.85
CA VAL A 392 23.78 -7.22 44.00
C VAL A 392 23.24 -8.48 43.35
N VAL A 393 21.95 -8.78 43.52
CA VAL A 393 21.30 -9.92 42.87
C VAL A 393 21.30 -9.76 41.33
N CYS A 394 20.99 -8.58 40.80
CA CYS A 394 21.06 -8.32 39.36
C CYS A 394 22.48 -8.48 38.81
N VAL A 395 23.49 -7.97 39.53
CA VAL A 395 24.91 -8.09 39.15
C VAL A 395 25.37 -9.56 39.20
N LEU A 396 24.95 -10.32 40.22
CA LEU A 396 25.24 -11.75 40.33
C LEU A 396 24.58 -12.55 39.20
N LEU A 397 23.29 -12.32 38.92
CA LEU A 397 22.57 -12.95 37.80
C LEU A 397 23.24 -12.63 36.45
N PHE A 398 23.71 -11.40 36.26
CA PHE A 398 24.44 -11.00 35.07
C PHE A 398 25.78 -11.75 34.94
N TYR A 399 26.53 -11.89 36.04
CA TYR A 399 27.79 -12.64 36.09
C TYR A 399 27.60 -14.15 35.87
N PHE A 400 26.60 -14.78 36.51
CA PHE A 400 26.25 -16.18 36.30
C PHE A 400 25.75 -16.43 34.86
N GLY A 401 24.95 -15.51 34.31
CA GLY A 401 24.50 -15.55 32.92
C GLY A 401 25.65 -15.43 31.91
N ARG A 402 26.73 -14.72 32.26
CA ARG A 402 27.96 -14.68 31.46
C ARG A 402 28.73 -16.01 31.52
N ALA A 403 28.89 -16.59 32.70
CA ALA A 403 29.57 -17.88 32.86
C ALA A 403 28.87 -19.01 32.09
N ARG A 404 27.53 -19.07 32.16
CA ARG A 404 26.70 -20.02 31.41
C ARG A 404 26.85 -19.86 29.89
N ARG A 405 26.81 -18.62 29.38
CA ARG A 405 26.99 -18.32 27.94
C ARG A 405 28.38 -18.67 27.43
N ARG A 406 29.42 -18.41 28.21
CA ARG A 406 30.80 -18.79 27.87
C ARG A 406 30.98 -20.30 27.77
N GLY A 407 30.25 -21.05 28.62
CA GLY A 407 30.09 -22.50 28.50
C GLY A 407 29.37 -22.90 27.20
N LEU A 408 28.25 -22.25 26.88
CA LEU A 408 27.45 -22.53 25.69
C LEU A 408 28.23 -22.31 24.38
N ILE A 409 28.99 -21.21 24.28
CA ILE A 409 29.84 -20.91 23.12
C ILE A 409 30.96 -21.96 22.99
N SER A 410 31.54 -22.40 24.12
CA SER A 410 32.58 -23.45 24.13
C SER A 410 32.02 -24.84 23.76
N VAL A 411 30.76 -25.13 24.09
CA VAL A 411 30.05 -26.35 23.68
C VAL A 411 29.66 -26.31 22.20
N SER A 412 29.15 -25.17 21.72
CA SER A 412 28.84 -24.96 20.30
C SER A 412 30.09 -25.11 19.41
N TYR A 413 31.25 -24.64 19.90
CA TYR A 413 32.54 -24.90 19.26
C TYR A 413 32.87 -26.39 19.16
N LYS A 414 32.74 -27.15 20.27
CA LYS A 414 32.99 -28.61 20.26
C LYS A 414 32.06 -29.36 19.30
N SER A 415 30.81 -28.93 19.18
CA SER A 415 29.83 -29.51 18.24
C SER A 415 30.14 -29.21 16.77
N THR A 416 31.04 -28.26 16.48
CA THR A 416 31.41 -27.86 15.10
C THR A 416 32.71 -28.54 14.64
N ARG A 417 33.36 -29.37 15.48
CA ARG A 417 34.45 -30.23 15.00
C ARG A 417 33.84 -31.39 14.19
N PRO A 418 34.23 -31.57 12.91
CA PRO A 418 33.99 -32.84 12.25
C PRO A 418 34.78 -33.92 12.99
N ALA A 419 34.12 -35.02 13.32
CA ALA A 419 34.76 -36.24 13.78
C ALA A 419 35.27 -36.98 12.54
N ASP A 420 36.39 -36.54 11.97
CA ASP A 420 37.22 -37.35 11.08
C ASP A 420 38.60 -36.69 11.00
N GLY A 421 39.62 -37.47 11.32
CA GLY A 421 41.01 -37.07 11.14
C GLY A 421 41.37 -37.24 9.68
N GLU A 422 41.56 -36.14 8.95
CA GLU A 422 42.44 -36.12 7.78
C GLU A 422 42.83 -34.68 7.44
N THR A 423 44.14 -34.46 7.39
CA THR A 423 44.81 -33.30 6.82
C THR A 423 44.37 -33.05 5.38
N HIS A 424 43.76 -31.91 5.08
CA HIS A 424 43.83 -31.09 3.84
C HIS A 424 42.75 -29.99 3.97
N ALA A 425 42.93 -28.70 3.65
CA ALA A 425 43.87 -28.02 2.79
C ALA A 425 44.18 -26.61 3.34
N ARG A 426 45.45 -26.21 3.26
CA ARG A 426 45.83 -24.79 3.27
C ARG A 426 45.39 -24.19 1.94
N SER A 427 44.55 -23.14 1.97
CA SER A 427 44.45 -22.22 0.85
C SER A 427 45.65 -21.25 0.88
N PRO A 428 46.26 -20.90 -0.26
CA PRO A 428 47.59 -20.31 -0.30
C PRO A 428 47.52 -18.78 -0.27
N GLU A 429 47.46 -18.17 0.91
CA GLU A 429 47.76 -16.74 1.04
C GLU A 429 48.14 -16.39 2.47
N GLN A 430 49.40 -16.68 2.82
CA GLN A 430 50.22 -15.97 3.81
C GLN A 430 51.47 -16.80 4.11
N ARG A 431 52.51 -16.59 3.31
CA ARG A 431 53.88 -16.86 3.75
C ARG A 431 54.77 -15.73 3.24
N VAL A 432 54.73 -14.60 3.94
CA VAL A 432 55.77 -13.58 3.84
C VAL A 432 56.39 -13.43 5.23
N GLY A 433 57.66 -13.84 5.32
CA GLY A 433 58.62 -13.26 6.26
C GLY A 433 58.74 -13.89 7.65
N SER A 434 59.31 -15.10 7.74
CA SER A 434 60.10 -15.49 8.91
C SER A 434 61.49 -15.88 8.43
N VAL A 435 62.47 -15.00 8.65
CA VAL A 435 63.90 -15.24 8.41
C VAL A 435 64.44 -16.11 9.55
N PRO A 436 65.22 -17.16 9.27
CA PRO A 436 66.24 -17.62 10.18
C PRO A 436 67.61 -17.09 9.72
N HIS A 437 68.35 -16.57 10.68
CA HIS A 437 69.81 -16.46 10.61
C HIS A 437 70.39 -17.86 10.38
N ASP A 438 71.19 -18.05 9.32
CA ASP A 438 72.51 -18.61 9.52
C ASP A 438 73.48 -18.32 8.36
N THR A 439 74.74 -18.39 8.76
CA THR A 439 76.01 -18.12 8.08
C THR A 439 76.35 -19.12 6.96
N GLY A 440 77.01 -18.67 5.89
CA GLY A 440 77.47 -19.59 4.84
C GLY A 440 77.95 -18.93 3.54
N ARG A 441 79.26 -18.88 3.38
CA ARG A 441 80.04 -18.43 2.21
C ARG A 441 79.91 -19.46 1.06
N VAL A 442 80.22 -19.04 -0.18
CA VAL A 442 80.76 -19.82 -1.34
C VAL A 442 79.95 -19.75 -2.66
N ARG A 443 80.46 -18.90 -3.56
CA ARG A 443 80.92 -19.14 -4.96
C ARG A 443 79.93 -19.40 -6.13
N ARG A 444 80.00 -18.46 -7.09
CA ARG A 444 79.83 -18.51 -8.56
C ARG A 444 79.58 -19.87 -9.21
N GLN A 445 78.64 -19.90 -10.16
CA GLN A 445 78.97 -20.29 -11.54
C GLN A 445 77.93 -19.79 -12.57
N ASP A 446 78.47 -19.31 -13.69
CA ASP A 446 77.82 -18.81 -14.89
C ASP A 446 77.15 -19.94 -15.71
N HIS A 447 76.16 -19.60 -16.55
CA HIS A 447 76.16 -19.92 -17.99
C HIS A 447 74.97 -19.32 -18.78
N HIS A 448 75.33 -18.63 -19.87
CA HIS A 448 74.72 -18.46 -21.21
C HIS A 448 73.69 -19.53 -21.67
N ALA A 449 72.81 -19.38 -22.67
CA ALA A 449 72.41 -18.35 -23.66
C ALA A 449 71.22 -18.88 -24.52
N GLY A 450 70.59 -18.02 -25.35
CA GLY A 450 69.77 -18.35 -26.55
C GLY A 450 68.26 -18.04 -26.39
N ARG A 451 67.62 -17.02 -27.01
CA ARG A 451 67.29 -16.74 -28.46
C ARG A 451 66.65 -17.95 -29.17
N ASP A 452 65.57 -17.90 -29.94
CA ASP A 452 64.69 -16.90 -30.60
C ASP A 452 63.28 -17.55 -30.68
N GLY A 453 62.11 -16.88 -30.68
CA GLY A 453 61.60 -15.93 -31.67
C GLY A 453 60.69 -16.65 -32.70
N THR A 454 59.36 -16.46 -32.64
CA THR A 454 58.42 -16.35 -33.80
C THR A 454 56.95 -16.19 -33.35
N HIS A 455 56.29 -15.17 -33.90
CA HIS A 455 54.86 -14.78 -33.85
C HIS A 455 54.31 -14.88 -35.30
N PRO A 456 53.05 -14.51 -35.65
CA PRO A 456 51.66 -14.70 -35.11
C PRO A 456 50.74 -15.19 -36.29
N PRO A 457 49.41 -14.86 -36.52
CA PRO A 457 48.34 -14.25 -35.71
C PRO A 457 46.90 -14.89 -35.81
N SER A 458 45.95 -14.28 -35.06
CA SER A 458 44.47 -14.23 -35.29
C SER A 458 43.63 -15.43 -34.79
N SER A 459 42.39 -15.33 -34.26
CA SER A 459 41.42 -14.23 -34.04
C SER A 459 40.20 -14.76 -33.23
N LYS A 460 39.38 -13.82 -32.73
CA LYS A 460 37.97 -13.92 -32.27
C LYS A 460 37.70 -14.52 -30.87
N GLU A 461 36.77 -14.02 -30.06
CA GLU A 461 35.93 -12.81 -29.96
C GLU A 461 35.29 -12.92 -28.55
N ARG A 462 35.27 -11.84 -27.77
CA ARG A 462 34.45 -11.75 -26.53
C ARG A 462 33.44 -10.62 -26.74
N PRO A 463 32.14 -10.81 -26.45
CA PRO A 463 31.17 -9.75 -26.62
C PRO A 463 31.19 -8.81 -25.43
N SER A 464 31.37 -7.53 -25.75
CA SER A 464 30.93 -6.39 -24.96
C SER A 464 29.40 -6.37 -24.88
N ARG A 465 28.83 -6.06 -23.72
CA ARG A 465 27.47 -5.52 -23.63
C ARG A 465 27.37 -4.51 -22.50
N ASP A 466 27.46 -3.25 -22.92
CA ASP A 466 26.71 -2.14 -22.35
C ASP A 466 25.22 -2.50 -22.26
N ARG A 467 24.59 -2.14 -21.15
CA ARG A 467 23.19 -1.70 -21.20
C ARG A 467 22.88 -0.70 -20.09
N SER A 468 22.68 0.52 -20.58
CA SER A 468 22.01 1.70 -20.07
C SER A 468 20.94 1.46 -18.98
N PHE A 469 21.03 2.32 -17.96
CA PHE A 469 20.04 2.61 -16.93
C PHE A 469 18.99 3.60 -17.47
N HIS A 470 17.71 3.21 -17.43
CA HIS A 470 16.43 3.96 -17.36
C HIS A 470 15.34 2.95 -17.76
N ASP A 471 14.15 2.83 -17.16
CA ASP A 471 13.28 3.76 -16.46
C ASP A 471 12.24 2.93 -15.66
N LEU A 472 11.82 3.39 -14.47
CA LEU A 472 10.48 3.12 -13.93
C LEU A 472 10.19 4.13 -12.81
N ARG A 473 9.17 4.92 -13.08
CA ARG A 473 8.88 6.23 -12.51
C ARG A 473 7.84 6.11 -11.40
N GLU A 474 8.21 6.45 -10.18
CA GLU A 474 7.29 6.84 -9.09
C GLU A 474 7.20 8.37 -9.02
N PRO A 475 6.08 8.94 -8.54
CA PRO A 475 5.58 10.24 -8.97
C PRO A 475 6.39 11.44 -8.43
N ASN A 476 6.53 12.45 -9.29
CA ASN A 476 7.23 13.71 -9.07
C ASN A 476 6.86 14.41 -7.74
N ARG A 477 7.82 14.49 -6.81
CA ARG A 477 7.87 15.43 -5.65
C ARG A 477 7.84 16.91 -6.05
N LEU A 478 8.05 17.25 -7.32
CA LEU A 478 8.10 18.62 -7.83
C LEU A 478 6.73 19.32 -7.86
N THR A 479 5.63 18.56 -7.87
CA THR A 479 4.28 19.10 -8.01
C THR A 479 3.78 19.72 -6.70
N LEU A 480 4.20 19.18 -5.54
CA LEU A 480 3.80 19.67 -4.21
C LEU A 480 4.45 21.02 -3.89
N ASN A 481 5.75 21.16 -4.17
CA ASN A 481 6.48 22.42 -3.96
C ASN A 481 5.97 23.53 -4.89
N TYR A 482 5.61 23.19 -6.14
CA TYR A 482 5.04 24.18 -7.06
C TYR A 482 3.62 24.61 -6.64
N LEU A 483 2.82 23.72 -6.06
CA LEU A 483 1.47 24.02 -5.58
C LEU A 483 1.50 24.91 -4.32
N ILE A 484 2.40 24.61 -3.37
CA ILE A 484 2.58 25.39 -2.13
C ILE A 484 3.10 26.80 -2.45
N VAL A 485 4.07 26.93 -3.37
CA VAL A 485 4.57 28.24 -3.82
C VAL A 485 3.49 29.05 -4.54
N LYS A 486 2.59 28.41 -5.29
CA LYS A 486 1.49 29.10 -5.98
C LYS A 486 0.38 29.55 -5.03
N ILE A 487 0.08 28.77 -3.99
CA ILE A 487 -0.86 29.13 -2.90
C ILE A 487 -0.29 30.29 -2.08
N LEU A 488 1.02 30.30 -1.80
CA LEU A 488 1.70 31.41 -1.12
C LEU A 488 1.76 32.69 -1.97
N GLN A 489 2.00 32.58 -3.29
CA GLN A 489 2.02 33.74 -4.20
C GLN A 489 0.64 34.34 -4.48
N GLN A 490 -0.44 33.57 -4.35
CA GLN A 490 -1.81 34.08 -4.52
C GLN A 490 -2.25 34.93 -3.32
N ASN A 491 -1.74 34.64 -2.12
CA ASN A 491 -2.06 35.38 -0.88
C ASN A 491 -1.16 36.61 -0.64
N THR A 492 -0.08 36.82 -1.42
CA THR A 492 0.90 37.90 -1.18
C THR A 492 0.78 39.10 -2.13
N LYS A 493 -0.12 39.09 -3.12
CA LYS A 493 -0.21 40.16 -4.13
C LYS A 493 -1.07 41.36 -3.74
N GLY A 494 -1.13 41.71 -2.46
CA GLY A 494 -1.97 42.80 -1.97
C GLY A 494 -1.44 43.59 -0.78
N ILE A 495 -0.15 43.55 -0.46
CA ILE A 495 0.36 44.17 0.77
C ILE A 495 1.37 45.28 0.42
N LYS A 496 1.02 46.52 0.79
CA LYS A 496 1.82 47.75 0.65
C LYS A 496 3.04 47.71 1.59
N PRO A 497 4.14 48.44 1.28
CA PRO A 497 5.43 48.32 1.96
C PRO A 497 5.44 48.70 3.46
N ASP A 498 4.36 49.24 4.02
CA ASP A 498 4.29 49.63 5.44
C ASP A 498 3.78 48.50 6.39
N GLU A 499 3.42 47.33 5.87
CA GLU A 499 2.99 46.16 6.68
C GLU A 499 4.11 45.12 6.92
N LEU A 500 5.39 45.49 6.76
CA LEU A 500 6.52 44.58 6.99
C LEU A 500 6.83 44.29 8.48
N HIS A 501 6.06 44.84 9.41
CA HIS A 501 6.27 44.72 10.87
C HIS A 501 5.29 43.80 11.61
N LYS A 502 4.64 42.84 10.93
CA LYS A 502 3.81 41.81 11.61
C LYS A 502 4.57 40.49 11.82
N PRO A 503 4.45 39.84 13.00
CA PRO A 503 5.29 38.71 13.41
C PRO A 503 5.07 37.42 12.60
N GLU A 504 3.99 37.31 11.82
CA GLU A 504 3.62 36.08 11.10
C GLU A 504 4.54 35.79 9.89
N ASN A 505 5.06 36.82 9.22
CA ASN A 505 5.99 36.66 8.10
C ASN A 505 7.42 36.32 8.55
N ILE A 506 7.79 36.70 9.78
CA ILE A 506 9.09 36.39 10.40
C ILE A 506 9.15 34.91 10.78
N VAL A 507 8.04 34.33 11.24
CA VAL A 507 7.96 32.90 11.57
C VAL A 507 8.06 32.05 10.29
N LEU A 508 7.41 32.45 9.20
CA LEU A 508 7.48 31.72 7.94
C LEU A 508 8.88 31.78 7.29
N THR A 509 9.55 32.92 7.39
CA THR A 509 10.95 33.08 6.93
C THR A 509 11.92 32.34 7.84
N LEU A 510 11.73 32.33 9.15
CA LEU A 510 12.53 31.49 10.07
C LEU A 510 12.37 30.01 9.75
N GLN A 511 11.16 29.55 9.43
CA GLN A 511 10.87 28.16 9.12
C GLN A 511 11.49 27.73 7.77
N ALA A 512 11.55 28.64 6.79
CA ALA A 512 12.27 28.43 5.54
C ALA A 512 13.80 28.43 5.75
N ILE A 513 14.32 29.34 6.56
CA ILE A 513 15.75 29.40 6.92
C ILE A 513 16.14 28.12 7.66
N TYR A 514 15.35 27.64 8.61
CA TYR A 514 15.60 26.39 9.32
C TYR A 514 15.64 25.15 8.40
N TYR A 515 14.87 25.17 7.32
CA TYR A 515 14.87 24.10 6.32
C TYR A 515 16.10 24.13 5.40
N GLU A 516 16.63 25.34 5.14
CA GLU A 516 17.81 25.60 4.30
C GLU A 516 19.14 25.48 5.06
N ILE A 517 19.14 25.48 6.40
CA ILE A 517 20.36 25.40 7.24
C ILE A 517 21.27 24.25 6.82
N GLY A 518 20.73 23.08 6.47
CA GLY A 518 21.53 21.94 6.03
C GLY A 518 22.33 22.20 4.75
N PHE A 519 21.74 22.90 3.78
CA PHE A 519 22.41 23.27 2.53
C PHE A 519 23.40 24.40 2.73
N ILE A 520 23.08 25.37 3.60
CA ILE A 520 23.97 26.47 3.95
C ILE A 520 25.21 25.95 4.68
N VAL A 521 25.07 25.00 5.60
CA VAL A 521 26.19 24.36 6.30
C VAL A 521 27.06 23.57 5.33
N LEU A 522 26.47 22.83 4.39
CA LEU A 522 27.23 22.07 3.39
C LEU A 522 28.00 23.00 2.43
N ALA A 523 27.37 24.10 2.00
CA ALA A 523 28.01 25.11 1.17
C ALA A 523 29.15 25.83 1.92
N ALA A 524 28.95 26.16 3.21
CA ALA A 524 29.97 26.76 4.04
C ALA A 524 31.18 25.82 4.24
N LEU A 525 30.95 24.54 4.52
CA LEU A 525 32.01 23.53 4.60
C LEU A 525 32.75 23.36 3.26
N GLY A 526 32.02 23.38 2.14
CA GLY A 526 32.60 23.34 0.80
C GLY A 526 33.51 24.54 0.51
N VAL A 527 33.07 25.74 0.85
CA VAL A 527 33.88 26.97 0.71
C VAL A 527 35.11 26.92 1.61
N VAL A 528 34.96 26.49 2.87
CA VAL A 528 36.08 26.31 3.80
C VAL A 528 37.10 25.31 3.24
N PHE A 529 36.66 24.20 2.65
CA PHE A 529 37.56 23.22 2.04
C PHE A 529 38.28 23.77 0.80
N VAL A 530 37.56 24.47 -0.09
CA VAL A 530 38.14 25.11 -1.29
C VAL A 530 39.18 26.18 -0.93
N LEU A 531 39.04 26.84 0.23
CA LEU A 531 40.03 27.80 0.72
C LEU A 531 41.19 27.13 1.45
N LEU A 532 40.92 26.13 2.30
CA LEU A 532 41.96 25.43 3.07
C LEU A 532 42.87 24.57 2.19
N MET A 533 42.34 23.90 1.17
CA MET A 533 43.12 22.99 0.32
C MET A 533 44.30 23.69 -0.40
N PRO A 534 44.12 24.84 -1.07
CA PRO A 534 45.23 25.60 -1.65
C PRO A 534 46.10 26.29 -0.58
N LEU A 535 45.56 26.70 0.58
CA LEU A 535 46.37 27.26 1.67
C LEU A 535 47.32 26.22 2.29
N VAL A 536 46.85 25.01 2.55
CA VAL A 536 47.67 23.89 3.04
C VAL A 536 48.67 23.47 1.94
N GLY A 537 48.24 23.43 0.68
CA GLY A 537 49.11 23.18 -0.46
C GLY A 537 50.22 24.23 -0.61
N LEU A 538 49.91 25.51 -0.41
CA LEU A 538 50.86 26.62 -0.42
C LEU A 538 51.83 26.52 0.76
N PHE A 539 51.36 26.22 1.97
CA PHE A 539 52.21 25.99 3.14
C PHE A 539 53.17 24.80 2.93
N PHE A 540 52.68 23.69 2.37
CA PHE A 540 53.53 22.55 2.02
C PHE A 540 54.53 22.89 0.90
N CYS A 541 54.13 23.70 -0.08
CA CYS A 541 55.00 24.17 -1.17
C CYS A 541 56.12 25.08 -0.62
N LEU A 542 55.76 26.06 0.23
CA LEU A 542 56.71 26.96 0.89
C LEU A 542 57.66 26.20 1.82
N CYS A 543 57.15 25.24 2.62
CA CYS A 543 57.98 24.38 3.46
C CYS A 543 58.91 23.45 2.65
N ARG A 544 58.52 23.07 1.41
CA ARG A 544 59.37 22.27 0.50
C ARG A 544 60.39 23.13 -0.26
N CYS A 545 60.06 24.38 -0.59
CA CYS A 545 60.98 25.37 -1.16
C CYS A 545 62.03 25.85 -0.14
N CYS A 546 61.75 25.79 1.15
CA CYS A 546 62.68 26.15 2.23
C CYS A 546 63.51 24.97 2.78
N GLU A 547 63.52 23.80 2.13
CA GLU A 547 64.26 22.56 2.47
C GLU A 547 64.11 22.00 3.90
N ASN A 548 63.36 22.66 4.80
CA ASN A 548 63.19 22.26 6.19
C ASN A 548 62.20 21.10 6.43
N CYS A 549 61.51 20.63 5.39
CA CYS A 549 60.53 19.56 5.49
C CYS A 549 60.83 18.43 4.49
N GLY A 550 61.67 17.49 4.91
CA GLY A 550 61.95 16.25 4.21
C GLY A 550 62.82 15.35 5.09
N GLY A 551 62.25 14.28 5.64
CA GLY A 551 63.08 13.23 6.22
C GLY A 551 63.97 12.64 5.13
N GLU A 552 65.25 12.42 5.44
CA GLU A 552 66.23 11.80 4.54
C GLU A 552 65.71 10.45 4.05
N MET A 553 65.18 10.45 2.82
CA MET A 553 64.55 9.29 2.23
C MET A 553 65.63 8.52 1.48
N HIS A 554 66.28 7.59 2.19
CA HIS A 554 67.22 6.63 1.60
C HIS A 554 66.44 5.64 0.72
N GLN A 555 66.12 6.03 -0.50
CA GLN A 555 65.36 5.22 -1.45
C GLN A 555 66.29 4.73 -2.56
N ARG A 556 66.54 3.41 -2.57
CA ARG A 556 67.33 2.74 -3.60
C ARG A 556 66.59 2.87 -4.94
N HIS A 557 67.06 3.76 -5.81
CA HIS A 557 66.45 4.02 -7.11
C HIS A 557 66.34 2.72 -7.93
N ARG A 558 65.11 2.30 -8.23
CA ARG A 558 64.85 1.18 -9.15
C ARG A 558 64.74 1.76 -10.56
N LYS A 559 65.52 1.23 -11.52
CA LYS A 559 65.75 1.78 -12.87
C LYS A 559 64.51 2.08 -13.75
N ASN A 560 63.29 1.70 -13.34
CA ASN A 560 62.05 1.91 -14.11
C ASN A 560 61.03 2.87 -13.44
N ALA A 561 61.41 3.58 -12.37
CA ALA A 561 60.49 4.44 -11.62
C ALA A 561 59.92 5.60 -12.46
N ASP A 562 60.71 6.18 -13.36
CA ASP A 562 60.28 7.32 -14.18
C ASP A 562 59.25 6.91 -15.24
N CYS A 563 59.37 5.70 -15.78
CA CYS A 563 58.40 5.14 -16.73
C CYS A 563 57.07 4.77 -16.05
N GLN A 564 57.11 4.24 -14.82
CA GLN A 564 55.89 4.00 -14.03
C GLN A 564 55.21 5.30 -13.63
N ARG A 565 55.98 6.33 -13.24
CA ARG A 565 55.43 7.64 -12.91
C ARG A 565 54.81 8.31 -14.14
N GLY A 566 55.42 8.18 -15.31
CA GLY A 566 54.85 8.60 -16.59
C GLY A 566 53.55 7.86 -16.92
N PHE A 567 53.51 6.55 -16.74
CA PHE A 567 52.31 5.73 -16.97
C PHE A 567 51.14 6.11 -16.05
N TYR A 568 51.39 6.28 -14.74
CA TYR A 568 50.36 6.71 -13.80
C TYR A 568 49.88 8.13 -14.11
N THR A 569 50.79 9.04 -14.49
CA THR A 569 50.42 10.42 -14.86
C THR A 569 49.56 10.45 -16.13
N PHE A 570 49.93 9.66 -17.14
CA PHE A 570 49.15 9.53 -18.36
C PHE A 570 47.76 8.92 -18.09
N SER A 571 47.70 7.83 -17.31
CA SER A 571 46.44 7.18 -16.92
C SER A 571 45.51 8.13 -16.14
N LEU A 572 46.07 8.99 -15.27
CA LEU A 572 45.31 9.97 -14.50
C LEU A 572 44.78 11.10 -15.38
N ILE A 573 45.57 11.58 -16.35
CA ILE A 573 45.12 12.56 -17.35
C ILE A 573 44.00 11.97 -18.21
N THR A 574 44.18 10.75 -18.72
CA THR A 574 43.17 10.09 -19.55
C THR A 574 41.85 9.90 -18.79
N SER A 575 41.90 9.37 -17.56
CA SER A 575 40.70 9.21 -16.74
C SER A 575 40.03 10.55 -16.40
N SER A 576 40.80 11.61 -16.15
CA SER A 576 40.26 12.95 -15.90
C SER A 576 39.51 13.53 -17.11
N VAL A 577 40.03 13.31 -18.32
CA VAL A 577 39.36 13.74 -19.57
C VAL A 577 38.05 12.96 -19.78
N PHE A 578 38.04 11.65 -19.53
CA PHE A 578 36.82 10.84 -19.60
C PHE A 578 35.75 11.30 -18.61
N ILE A 579 36.15 11.63 -17.38
CA ILE A 579 35.22 12.17 -16.36
C ILE A 579 34.68 13.54 -16.80
N ALA A 580 35.53 14.44 -17.30
CA ALA A 580 35.11 15.75 -17.78
C ALA A 580 34.12 15.67 -18.95
N LEU A 581 34.38 14.75 -19.89
CA LEU A 581 33.46 14.48 -21.00
C LEU A 581 32.12 13.93 -20.50
N GLY A 582 32.15 13.01 -19.52
CA GLY A 582 30.96 12.47 -18.86
C GLY A 582 30.12 13.56 -18.18
N VAL A 583 30.76 14.51 -17.50
CA VAL A 583 30.08 15.66 -16.88
C VAL A 583 29.46 16.58 -17.95
N LEU A 584 30.15 16.82 -19.06
CA LEU A 584 29.61 17.63 -20.16
C LEU A 584 28.37 16.99 -20.79
N VAL A 585 28.40 15.68 -21.03
CA VAL A 585 27.25 14.92 -21.56
C VAL A 585 26.09 14.89 -20.56
N ALA A 586 26.38 14.74 -19.27
CA ALA A 586 25.36 14.82 -18.23
C ALA A 586 24.73 16.23 -18.15
N TYR A 587 25.54 17.28 -18.29
CA TYR A 587 25.07 18.66 -18.32
C TYR A 587 24.16 18.94 -19.52
N THR A 588 24.57 18.52 -20.73
CA THR A 588 23.74 18.70 -21.94
C THR A 588 22.46 17.87 -21.88
N GLY A 589 22.52 16.64 -21.36
CA GLY A 589 21.36 15.81 -21.11
C GLY A 589 20.39 16.44 -20.11
N ASN A 590 20.90 16.95 -18.99
CA ASN A 590 20.09 17.62 -17.97
C ASN A 590 19.46 18.92 -18.50
N HIS A 591 20.19 19.69 -19.32
CA HIS A 591 19.68 20.89 -19.96
C HIS A 591 18.53 20.55 -20.94
N ASN A 592 18.70 19.51 -21.75
CA ASN A 592 17.67 19.07 -22.70
C ASN A 592 16.42 18.55 -21.97
N ILE A 593 16.59 17.71 -20.94
CA ILE A 593 15.47 17.22 -20.11
C ILE A 593 14.75 18.39 -19.43
N THR A 594 15.50 19.37 -18.90
CA THR A 594 14.91 20.56 -18.28
C THR A 594 14.09 21.37 -19.28
N SER A 595 14.57 21.52 -20.51
CA SER A 595 13.85 22.18 -21.60
C SER A 595 12.56 21.42 -21.97
N GLN A 596 12.65 20.10 -22.15
CA GLN A 596 11.49 19.25 -22.44
C GLN A 596 10.45 19.28 -21.32
N ILE A 597 10.89 19.24 -20.05
CA ILE A 597 10.02 19.33 -18.88
C ILE A 597 9.27 20.67 -18.82
N LYS A 598 9.88 21.79 -19.25
CA LYS A 598 9.18 23.07 -19.31
C LYS A 598 8.02 23.04 -20.31
N ASN A 599 8.22 22.45 -21.48
CA ASN A 599 7.18 22.28 -22.50
C ASN A 599 6.09 21.32 -22.02
N THR A 600 6.45 20.19 -21.40
CA THR A 600 5.48 19.24 -20.82
C THR A 600 4.63 19.89 -19.73
N LYS A 601 5.21 20.75 -18.87
CA LYS A 601 4.45 21.49 -17.85
C LYS A 601 3.41 22.43 -18.44
N GLN A 602 3.71 23.08 -19.56
CA GLN A 602 2.73 23.92 -20.27
C GLN A 602 1.60 23.07 -20.85
N LEU A 603 1.93 21.94 -21.47
CA LEU A 603 0.93 21.02 -22.03
C LEU A 603 0.01 20.43 -20.96
N VAL A 604 0.57 19.97 -19.84
CA VAL A 604 -0.20 19.45 -18.70
C VAL A 604 -1.08 20.54 -18.09
N ARG A 605 -0.59 21.79 -18.00
CA ARG A 605 -1.41 22.91 -17.53
C ARG A 605 -2.57 23.20 -18.47
N SER A 606 -2.34 23.20 -19.78
CA SER A 606 -3.40 23.35 -20.79
C SER A 606 -4.44 22.25 -20.62
N ASN A 607 -4.02 20.98 -20.62
CA ASN A 607 -4.94 19.84 -20.52
C ASN A 607 -5.74 19.83 -19.22
N ILE A 608 -5.15 20.22 -18.08
CA ILE A 608 -5.89 20.33 -16.81
C ILE A 608 -6.89 21.48 -16.86
N GLN A 609 -6.53 22.59 -17.52
CA GLN A 609 -7.43 23.72 -17.70
C GLN A 609 -8.59 23.36 -18.64
N ASP A 610 -8.33 22.60 -19.69
CA ASP A 610 -9.34 22.07 -20.61
C ASP A 610 -10.26 21.06 -19.91
N LEU A 611 -9.70 20.16 -19.08
CA LEU A 611 -10.48 19.22 -18.27
C LEU A 611 -11.34 19.95 -17.24
N LYS A 612 -10.82 21.01 -16.61
CA LYS A 612 -11.60 21.86 -15.69
C LYS A 612 -12.74 22.56 -16.44
N SER A 613 -12.47 23.09 -17.62
CA SER A 613 -13.50 23.68 -18.49
C SER A 613 -14.56 22.62 -18.83
N LEU A 614 -14.16 21.43 -19.28
CA LEU A 614 -15.08 20.33 -19.58
C LEU A 614 -15.94 19.98 -18.36
N ALA A 615 -15.33 19.77 -17.19
CA ALA A 615 -16.03 19.46 -15.96
C ALA A 615 -17.01 20.57 -15.51
N SER A 616 -16.75 21.83 -15.86
CA SER A 616 -17.67 22.95 -15.58
C SER A 616 -18.77 23.13 -16.63
N TYR A 617 -18.49 22.86 -17.91
CA TYR A 617 -19.45 23.03 -18.99
C TYR A 617 -20.39 21.83 -19.15
N THR A 618 -19.94 20.61 -18.86
CA THR A 618 -20.76 19.39 -18.94
C THR A 618 -22.02 19.46 -18.07
N PRO A 619 -21.97 19.78 -16.77
CA PRO A 619 -23.20 19.88 -15.96
C PRO A 619 -24.12 20.98 -16.50
N MET A 620 -23.58 22.12 -16.92
CA MET A 620 -24.37 23.21 -17.51
C MET A 620 -25.09 22.78 -18.80
N GLN A 621 -24.45 21.97 -19.66
CA GLN A 621 -25.10 21.42 -20.85
C GLN A 621 -26.12 20.34 -20.50
N ILE A 622 -25.85 19.49 -19.50
CA ILE A 622 -26.80 18.50 -19.01
C ILE A 622 -28.04 19.20 -18.42
N ASP A 623 -27.86 20.28 -17.67
CA ASP A 623 -28.95 21.08 -17.13
C ASP A 623 -29.75 21.75 -18.25
N TYR A 624 -29.08 22.28 -19.28
CA TYR A 624 -29.75 22.83 -20.46
C TYR A 624 -30.57 21.78 -21.21
N LEU A 625 -30.00 20.59 -21.47
CA LEU A 625 -30.70 19.46 -22.10
C LEU A 625 -31.87 18.98 -21.24
N THR A 626 -31.69 18.93 -19.93
CA THR A 626 -32.74 18.53 -18.98
C THR A 626 -33.84 19.59 -18.91
N ALA A 627 -33.50 20.88 -18.97
CA ALA A 627 -34.47 21.98 -19.05
C ALA A 627 -35.25 21.94 -20.38
N GLN A 628 -34.59 21.64 -21.49
CA GLN A 628 -35.24 21.51 -22.79
C GLN A 628 -36.12 20.26 -22.85
N TYR A 629 -35.66 19.13 -22.29
CA TYR A 629 -36.45 17.91 -22.17
C TYR A 629 -37.66 18.08 -21.25
N THR A 630 -37.51 18.76 -20.10
CA THR A 630 -38.64 19.06 -19.22
C THR A 630 -39.64 19.99 -19.88
N THR A 631 -39.18 20.97 -20.66
CA THR A 631 -40.06 21.83 -21.47
C THR A 631 -40.83 21.01 -22.52
N ALA A 632 -40.14 20.15 -23.27
CA ALA A 632 -40.76 19.28 -24.27
C ALA A 632 -41.73 18.27 -23.64
N LYS A 633 -41.33 17.63 -22.54
CA LYS A 633 -42.16 16.74 -21.74
C LYS A 633 -43.42 17.45 -21.25
N ASN A 634 -43.29 18.65 -20.68
CA ASN A 634 -44.43 19.41 -20.18
C ASN A 634 -45.33 19.90 -21.32
N LYS A 635 -44.76 20.25 -22.48
CA LYS A 635 -45.52 20.59 -23.69
C LYS A 635 -46.32 19.37 -24.18
N VAL A 636 -45.68 18.20 -24.28
CA VAL A 636 -46.32 16.95 -24.70
C VAL A 636 -47.39 16.52 -23.70
N LEU A 637 -47.10 16.54 -22.39
CA LEU A 637 -48.08 16.24 -21.34
C LEU A 637 -49.25 17.23 -21.36
N SER A 638 -48.97 18.52 -21.57
CA SER A 638 -50.03 19.53 -21.71
C SER A 638 -50.88 19.27 -22.97
N ASP A 639 -50.27 18.94 -24.10
CA ASP A 639 -51.01 18.61 -25.32
C ASP A 639 -51.81 17.30 -25.15
N LEU A 640 -51.31 16.35 -24.36
CA LEU A 640 -51.99 15.09 -23.97
C LEU A 640 -53.18 15.31 -23.04
N ASP A 641 -53.00 16.10 -21.97
CA ASP A 641 -54.08 16.44 -21.04
C ASP A 641 -55.16 17.28 -21.77
N ASN A 642 -54.78 18.02 -22.81
CA ASN A 642 -55.72 18.73 -23.67
C ASN A 642 -56.50 17.83 -24.65
N ILE A 643 -56.19 16.53 -24.79
CA ILE A 643 -56.97 15.60 -25.62
C ILE A 643 -58.36 15.36 -25.05
N GLY A 644 -58.51 15.26 -23.72
CA GLY A 644 -59.82 15.12 -23.05
C GLY A 644 -60.84 16.20 -23.46
N PRO A 645 -60.52 17.50 -23.34
CA PRO A 645 -61.41 18.59 -23.75
C PRO A 645 -61.43 18.86 -25.26
N LEU A 646 -60.49 18.38 -26.07
CA LEU A 646 -60.54 18.53 -27.53
C LEU A 646 -61.32 17.39 -28.19
N LEU A 647 -60.87 16.15 -27.98
CA LEU A 647 -61.46 14.96 -28.57
C LEU A 647 -62.72 14.53 -27.83
N GLY A 648 -62.68 14.44 -26.50
CA GLY A 648 -63.83 14.05 -25.69
C GLY A 648 -64.98 15.04 -25.81
N ARG A 649 -64.70 16.36 -25.89
CA ARG A 649 -65.72 17.37 -26.15
C ARG A 649 -66.22 17.34 -27.59
N GLN A 650 -65.38 17.09 -28.60
CA GLN A 650 -65.85 16.93 -29.98
C GLN A 650 -66.78 15.73 -30.11
N ILE A 651 -66.40 14.58 -29.54
CA ILE A 651 -67.23 13.36 -29.54
C ILE A 651 -68.53 13.63 -28.80
N HIS A 652 -68.46 14.22 -27.60
CA HIS A 652 -69.66 14.60 -26.84
C HIS A 652 -70.53 15.54 -27.67
N ASN A 653 -70.03 16.65 -28.20
CA ASN A 653 -70.81 17.59 -29.01
C ASN A 653 -71.39 16.98 -30.30
N GLN A 654 -70.72 15.99 -30.88
CA GLN A 654 -71.18 15.34 -32.11
C GLN A 654 -72.29 14.32 -31.81
N LEU A 655 -72.11 13.51 -30.77
CA LEU A 655 -73.16 12.58 -30.31
C LEU A 655 -74.31 13.29 -29.60
N ASP A 656 -74.07 14.43 -28.95
CA ASP A 656 -75.07 15.20 -28.19
C ASP A 656 -76.26 15.55 -29.07
N ARG A 657 -75.98 15.91 -30.33
CA ARG A 657 -76.98 16.22 -31.37
C ARG A 657 -77.95 15.09 -31.67
N ASP A 658 -77.52 13.85 -31.49
CA ASP A 658 -78.33 12.67 -31.84
C ASP A 658 -78.86 11.97 -30.57
N VAL A 659 -78.03 11.86 -29.53
CA VAL A 659 -78.29 11.10 -28.30
C VAL A 659 -79.17 11.87 -27.31
N MET A 660 -78.93 13.17 -27.08
CA MET A 660 -79.77 13.94 -26.15
C MET A 660 -81.21 14.06 -26.66
N PRO A 661 -81.48 14.41 -27.94
CA PRO A 661 -82.84 14.43 -28.45
C PRO A 661 -83.50 13.05 -28.42
N ALA A 662 -82.76 11.97 -28.68
CA ALA A 662 -83.30 10.63 -28.59
C ALA A 662 -83.74 10.27 -27.15
N LEU A 663 -82.90 10.57 -26.15
CA LEU A 663 -83.23 10.35 -24.74
C LEU A 663 -84.38 11.26 -24.27
N ASP A 664 -84.39 12.53 -24.67
CA ASP A 664 -85.49 13.47 -24.41
C ASP A 664 -86.80 12.99 -25.04
N ASN A 665 -86.75 12.47 -26.28
CA ASN A 665 -87.92 11.93 -26.96
C ASN A 665 -88.48 10.71 -26.23
N VAL A 666 -87.61 9.82 -25.72
CA VAL A 666 -88.03 8.67 -24.90
C VAL A 666 -88.65 9.16 -23.58
N LEU A 667 -88.09 10.19 -22.95
CA LEU A 667 -88.65 10.77 -21.72
C LEU A 667 -90.01 11.43 -21.97
N ARG A 668 -90.15 12.17 -23.08
CA ARG A 668 -91.43 12.76 -23.51
C ARG A 668 -92.45 11.70 -23.87
N MET A 669 -92.02 10.60 -24.50
CA MET A 669 -92.89 9.46 -24.77
C MET A 669 -93.36 8.81 -23.47
N THR A 670 -92.46 8.68 -22.48
CA THR A 670 -92.81 8.17 -21.14
C THR A 670 -93.82 9.10 -20.44
N ALA A 671 -93.66 10.41 -20.57
CA ALA A 671 -94.63 11.39 -20.06
C ALA A 671 -95.97 11.28 -20.80
N ALA A 672 -95.95 11.27 -22.13
CA ALA A 672 -97.16 11.12 -22.94
C ALA A 672 -97.89 9.80 -22.66
N MET A 673 -97.17 8.69 -22.42
CA MET A 673 -97.74 7.42 -22.00
C MET A 673 -98.42 7.55 -20.64
N ARG A 674 -97.81 8.24 -19.67
CA ARG A 674 -98.42 8.51 -18.36
C ARG A 674 -99.69 9.37 -18.50
N ASP A 675 -99.63 10.45 -19.26
CA ASP A 675 -100.78 11.34 -19.49
C ASP A 675 -101.89 10.60 -20.24
N THR A 676 -101.53 9.70 -21.17
CA THR A 676 -102.48 8.84 -21.88
C THR A 676 -103.12 7.83 -20.93
N LYS A 677 -102.36 7.26 -19.98
CA LYS A 677 -102.91 6.39 -18.92
C LYS A 677 -103.95 7.16 -18.11
N GLU A 678 -103.58 8.33 -17.61
CA GLU A 678 -104.46 9.19 -16.80
C GLU A 678 -105.71 9.62 -17.58
N ALA A 679 -105.56 9.98 -18.86
CA ALA A 679 -106.68 10.32 -19.72
C ALA A 679 -107.61 9.12 -19.96
N LEU A 680 -107.08 7.92 -20.19
CA LEU A 680 -107.88 6.70 -20.35
C LEU A 680 -108.59 6.31 -19.04
N GLU A 681 -107.94 6.47 -17.88
CA GLU A 681 -108.55 6.28 -16.56
C GLU A 681 -109.68 7.30 -16.32
N ASN A 682 -109.46 8.57 -16.67
CA ASN A 682 -110.48 9.61 -16.57
C ASN A 682 -111.66 9.37 -17.54
N VAL A 683 -111.41 8.84 -18.74
CA VAL A 683 -112.47 8.46 -19.67
C VAL A 683 -113.24 7.25 -19.15
N SER A 684 -112.56 6.24 -18.61
CA SER A 684 -113.20 5.06 -18.01
C SER A 684 -114.10 5.47 -16.84
N THR A 685 -113.60 6.27 -15.91
CA THR A 685 -114.39 6.79 -14.77
C THR A 685 -115.52 7.72 -15.21
N SER A 686 -115.30 8.57 -16.22
CA SER A 686 -116.37 9.42 -16.78
C SER A 686 -117.46 8.59 -17.47
N LEU A 687 -117.09 7.51 -18.16
CA LEU A 687 -118.05 6.60 -18.79
C LEU A 687 -118.91 5.90 -17.74
N GLU A 688 -118.30 5.40 -16.66
CA GLU A 688 -119.01 4.79 -15.53
C GLU A 688 -119.99 5.78 -14.88
N THR A 689 -119.54 7.01 -14.59
CA THR A 689 -120.39 8.05 -13.97
C THR A 689 -121.52 8.52 -14.89
N LEU A 690 -121.29 8.66 -16.20
CA LEU A 690 -122.33 9.01 -17.18
C LEU A 690 -123.37 7.90 -17.34
N GLN A 691 -122.93 6.64 -17.38
CA GLN A 691 -123.85 5.49 -17.42
C GLN A 691 -124.71 5.46 -16.15
N GLU A 692 -124.11 5.64 -14.97
CA GLU A 692 -124.83 5.69 -13.71
C GLU A 692 -125.82 6.88 -13.66
N ALA A 693 -125.37 8.10 -13.98
CA ALA A 693 -126.21 9.29 -13.99
C ALA A 693 -127.35 9.20 -15.01
N SER A 694 -127.10 8.64 -16.21
CA SER A 694 -128.13 8.39 -17.22
C SER A 694 -129.18 7.41 -16.69
N THR A 695 -128.78 6.32 -16.03
CA THR A 695 -129.74 5.39 -15.44
C THR A 695 -130.57 6.05 -14.33
N LYS A 696 -129.97 6.92 -13.51
CA LYS A 696 -130.64 7.66 -12.43
C LYS A 696 -131.61 8.71 -12.97
N LEU A 697 -131.21 9.46 -13.98
CA LEU A 697 -132.04 10.46 -14.64
C LEU A 697 -133.20 9.81 -15.38
N ARG A 698 -132.95 8.71 -16.10
CA ARG A 698 -134.01 7.91 -16.75
C ARG A 698 -135.03 7.43 -15.74
N ARG A 699 -134.59 6.94 -14.58
CA ARG A 699 -135.48 6.55 -13.46
C ARG A 699 -136.30 7.74 -12.95
N SER A 700 -135.67 8.90 -12.75
CA SER A 700 -136.31 10.10 -12.18
C SER A 700 -137.32 10.72 -13.15
N LEU A 701 -136.98 10.87 -14.43
CA LEU A 701 -137.91 11.33 -15.47
C LEU A 701 -139.09 10.39 -15.66
N GLN A 702 -138.87 9.09 -15.53
CA GLN A 702 -139.95 8.11 -15.60
C GLN A 702 -140.92 8.25 -14.42
N LEU A 703 -140.42 8.58 -13.22
CA LEU A 703 -141.23 8.89 -12.04
C LEU A 703 -142.01 10.21 -12.20
N GLU A 704 -141.38 11.29 -12.67
CA GLU A 704 -142.08 12.56 -12.88
C GLU A 704 -143.12 12.47 -13.99
N ARG A 705 -142.83 11.72 -15.05
CA ARG A 705 -143.80 11.44 -16.12
C ARG A 705 -145.02 10.69 -15.60
N THR A 706 -144.85 9.68 -14.74
CA THR A 706 -146.00 8.99 -14.12
C THR A 706 -146.74 9.91 -13.15
N SER A 707 -146.03 10.73 -12.36
CA SER A 707 -146.63 11.72 -11.45
C SER A 707 -147.49 12.77 -12.17
N LEU A 708 -146.94 13.41 -13.21
CA LEU A 708 -147.66 14.37 -14.07
C LEU A 708 -148.82 13.70 -14.82
N SER A 709 -148.64 12.46 -15.29
CA SER A 709 -149.73 11.70 -15.90
C SER A 709 -150.88 11.46 -14.92
N ASN A 710 -150.57 11.11 -13.67
CA ASN A 710 -151.57 10.94 -12.62
C ASN A 710 -152.29 12.27 -12.29
N THR A 711 -151.55 13.36 -12.18
CA THR A 711 -152.08 14.69 -11.87
C THR A 711 -153.00 15.21 -12.99
N LEU A 712 -152.63 15.01 -14.25
CA LEU A 712 -153.48 15.41 -15.39
C LEU A 712 -154.77 14.59 -15.47
N ASN A 713 -154.81 13.39 -14.88
CA ASN A 713 -156.00 12.55 -14.82
C ASN A 713 -156.99 12.95 -13.71
N ASP A 714 -156.72 14.01 -12.96
CA ASP A 714 -157.62 14.55 -11.93
C ASP A 714 -158.92 15.11 -12.54
N PRO A 715 -160.11 14.86 -11.95
CA PRO A 715 -161.39 15.36 -12.45
C PRO A 715 -161.47 16.89 -12.57
N ALA A 716 -160.67 17.67 -11.84
CA ALA A 716 -160.59 19.12 -12.00
C ALA A 716 -160.12 19.55 -13.40
N CYS A 717 -159.34 18.71 -14.10
CA CYS A 717 -158.92 18.95 -15.49
C CYS A 717 -160.02 18.70 -16.54
N GLN A 718 -161.24 18.28 -16.14
CA GLN A 718 -162.37 18.05 -17.04
C GLN A 718 -163.44 19.16 -17.01
N ILE A 719 -163.42 20.07 -16.03
CA ILE A 719 -164.49 21.06 -15.82
C ILE A 719 -163.95 22.49 -15.92
N GLY A 720 -164.49 23.28 -16.85
CA GLY A 720 -164.17 24.70 -17.05
C GLY A 720 -163.02 24.99 -18.02
N ASN A 721 -162.54 26.24 -18.05
CA ASN A 721 -161.59 26.76 -19.05
C ASN A 721 -160.17 26.14 -18.99
N ALA A 722 -159.91 25.17 -18.10
CA ALA A 722 -158.61 24.51 -17.93
C ALA A 722 -158.39 23.26 -18.81
N THR A 723 -159.45 22.70 -19.42
CA THR A 723 -159.39 21.42 -20.17
C THR A 723 -158.44 21.48 -21.37
N HIS A 724 -158.40 22.60 -22.09
CA HIS A 724 -157.50 22.78 -23.24
C HIS A 724 -156.03 22.75 -22.81
N THR A 725 -155.72 23.35 -21.66
CA THR A 725 -154.36 23.38 -21.09
C THR A 725 -153.93 21.99 -20.64
N CYS A 726 -154.78 21.24 -19.91
CA CYS A 726 -154.45 19.89 -19.47
C CYS A 726 -154.21 18.91 -20.64
N ASN A 727 -155.03 18.98 -21.69
CA ASN A 727 -154.88 18.13 -22.86
C ASN A 727 -153.63 18.47 -23.69
N SER A 728 -153.25 19.75 -23.78
CA SER A 728 -152.00 20.16 -24.42
C SER A 728 -150.78 19.62 -23.66
N ILE A 729 -150.77 19.72 -22.33
CA ILE A 729 -149.69 19.18 -21.49
C ILE A 729 -149.64 17.63 -21.60
N ARG A 730 -150.79 16.95 -21.61
CA ARG A 730 -150.86 15.50 -21.80
C ARG A 730 -150.27 15.06 -23.14
N ALA A 731 -150.50 15.81 -24.21
CA ALA A 731 -149.88 15.52 -25.52
C ALA A 731 -148.34 15.66 -25.49
N THR A 732 -147.78 16.50 -24.60
CA THR A 732 -146.33 16.67 -24.44
C THR A 732 -145.65 15.69 -23.49
N LEU A 733 -146.37 14.97 -22.63
CA LEU A 733 -145.80 14.03 -21.64
C LEU A 733 -144.91 12.95 -22.26
N ASN A 734 -145.25 12.49 -23.47
CA ASN A 734 -144.48 11.46 -24.14
C ASN A 734 -143.07 11.91 -24.57
N ARG A 735 -142.82 13.23 -24.59
CA ARG A 735 -141.50 13.81 -24.87
C ARG A 735 -140.56 13.80 -23.66
N LEU A 736 -141.04 13.50 -22.44
CA LEU A 736 -140.19 13.27 -21.28
C LEU A 736 -139.60 11.84 -21.34
N VAL A 737 -138.54 11.66 -22.13
CA VAL A 737 -137.67 10.47 -22.15
C VAL A 737 -136.22 10.92 -22.34
N VAL A 738 -135.27 10.27 -21.67
CA VAL A 738 -133.83 10.48 -21.92
C VAL A 738 -133.45 9.87 -23.27
N SER A 739 -132.95 10.70 -24.19
CA SER A 739 -132.53 10.30 -25.53
C SER A 739 -131.08 9.81 -25.64
N ALA A 740 -130.25 10.00 -24.60
CA ALA A 740 -128.84 9.61 -24.62
C ALA A 740 -128.63 8.13 -24.19
N ASN A 741 -128.00 7.31 -25.03
CA ASN A 741 -127.59 5.92 -24.76
C ASN A 741 -126.06 5.80 -24.75
N PHE A 742 -125.45 5.58 -23.58
CA PHE A 742 -123.99 5.53 -23.39
C PHE A 742 -123.42 4.09 -23.36
N ASN A 743 -124.21 3.08 -23.71
CA ASN A 743 -123.77 1.67 -23.76
C ASN A 743 -123.15 1.27 -25.11
N GLU A 744 -123.18 2.14 -26.11
CA GLU A 744 -122.59 1.91 -27.44
C GLU A 744 -121.12 2.41 -27.53
N LEU A 745 -120.59 3.01 -26.45
CA LEU A 745 -119.20 3.44 -26.36
C LEU A 745 -118.26 2.24 -26.09
N ALA A 746 -117.10 2.20 -26.74
CA ALA A 746 -116.15 1.08 -26.66
C ALA A 746 -115.41 1.04 -25.31
N ASP A 747 -115.16 -0.17 -24.79
CA ASP A 747 -114.41 -0.39 -23.55
C ASP A 747 -112.90 -0.17 -23.76
N VAL A 748 -112.32 0.73 -22.96
CA VAL A 748 -110.90 1.12 -22.98
C VAL A 748 -110.01 0.28 -22.05
N SER A 749 -110.59 -0.58 -21.21
CA SER A 749 -109.87 -1.46 -20.27
C SER A 749 -108.72 -2.29 -20.88
N PRO A 750 -108.86 -2.95 -22.06
CA PRO A 750 -107.75 -3.72 -22.63
C PRO A 750 -106.56 -2.86 -23.09
N HIS A 751 -106.81 -1.60 -23.46
CA HIS A 751 -105.74 -0.68 -23.83
C HIS A 751 -104.98 -0.19 -22.59
N LEU A 752 -105.68 -0.03 -21.45
CA LEU A 752 -105.08 0.33 -20.17
C LEU A 752 -104.12 -0.76 -19.66
N ALA A 753 -104.50 -2.04 -19.75
CA ALA A 753 -103.67 -3.17 -19.31
C ALA A 753 -102.36 -3.32 -20.11
N ASN A 754 -102.42 -3.11 -21.42
CA ASN A 754 -101.23 -3.12 -22.28
C ASN A 754 -100.27 -1.98 -21.93
N LEU A 755 -100.81 -0.79 -21.64
CA LEU A 755 -100.01 0.37 -21.26
C LEU A 755 -99.34 0.17 -19.88
N GLU A 756 -100.04 -0.44 -18.94
CA GLU A 756 -99.52 -0.75 -17.60
C GLU A 756 -98.34 -1.73 -17.64
N THR A 757 -98.41 -2.76 -18.49
CA THR A 757 -97.30 -3.72 -18.70
C THR A 757 -96.03 -3.04 -19.22
N VAL A 758 -96.16 -2.04 -20.09
CA VAL A 758 -95.00 -1.28 -20.61
C VAL A 758 -94.43 -0.35 -19.53
N MET A 759 -95.27 0.21 -18.67
CA MET A 759 -94.84 1.11 -17.59
C MET A 759 -94.15 0.39 -16.42
N GLU A 760 -94.23 -0.94 -16.30
CA GLU A 760 -93.44 -1.72 -15.33
C GLU A 760 -91.93 -1.63 -15.59
N THR A 761 -91.53 -1.48 -16.85
CA THR A 761 -90.14 -1.13 -17.17
C THR A 761 -89.92 0.36 -16.89
N ASP A 762 -89.11 0.69 -15.89
CA ASP A 762 -88.80 2.09 -15.54
C ASP A 762 -87.86 2.72 -16.59
N LEU A 763 -88.46 3.15 -17.70
CA LEU A 763 -87.76 3.86 -18.77
C LEU A 763 -87.09 5.14 -18.25
N SER A 764 -87.64 5.78 -17.21
CA SER A 764 -87.07 7.02 -16.65
C SER A 764 -85.73 6.76 -15.98
N TYR A 765 -85.63 5.69 -15.21
CA TYR A 765 -84.36 5.26 -14.60
C TYR A 765 -83.31 4.89 -15.65
N ILE A 766 -83.69 4.17 -16.70
CA ILE A 766 -82.77 3.79 -17.80
C ILE A 766 -82.26 5.04 -18.54
N VAL A 767 -83.16 5.99 -18.84
CA VAL A 767 -82.81 7.26 -19.49
C VAL A 767 -81.88 8.10 -18.60
N GLN A 768 -82.13 8.17 -17.29
CA GLN A 768 -81.26 8.89 -16.35
C GLN A 768 -79.84 8.28 -16.28
N LYS A 769 -79.75 6.95 -16.28
CA LYS A 769 -78.47 6.26 -16.39
C LYS A 769 -77.78 6.58 -17.72
N GLY A 770 -78.54 6.67 -18.81
CA GLY A 770 -78.06 7.12 -20.12
C GLY A 770 -77.42 8.52 -20.09
N TYR A 771 -78.08 9.51 -19.50
CA TYR A 771 -77.52 10.87 -19.34
C TYR A 771 -76.21 10.86 -18.53
N SER A 772 -76.17 10.11 -17.43
CA SER A 772 -74.97 10.04 -16.57
C SER A 772 -73.77 9.45 -17.32
N ALA A 773 -73.98 8.36 -18.06
CA ALA A 773 -72.93 7.73 -18.84
C ALA A 773 -72.46 8.64 -20.00
N PHE A 774 -73.39 9.36 -20.64
CA PHE A 774 -73.06 10.27 -21.73
C PHE A 774 -72.25 11.49 -21.27
N ASN A 775 -72.60 12.08 -20.13
CA ASN A 775 -71.86 13.21 -19.55
C ASN A 775 -70.43 12.83 -19.11
N ASP A 776 -70.22 11.58 -18.69
CA ASP A 776 -68.91 11.08 -18.28
C ASP A 776 -67.95 10.76 -19.44
N THR A 777 -68.42 10.81 -20.70
CA THR A 777 -67.65 10.42 -21.90
C THR A 777 -66.28 11.12 -21.98
N SER A 778 -66.20 12.42 -21.69
CA SER A 778 -64.92 13.16 -21.78
C SER A 778 -63.90 12.70 -20.74
N ARG A 779 -64.34 12.34 -19.53
CA ARG A 779 -63.49 11.80 -18.47
C ARG A 779 -62.97 10.41 -18.83
N ILE A 780 -63.85 9.54 -19.33
CA ILE A 780 -63.50 8.17 -19.74
C ILE A 780 -62.45 8.19 -20.86
N VAL A 781 -62.62 9.05 -21.87
CA VAL A 781 -61.65 9.21 -22.97
C VAL A 781 -60.30 9.69 -22.42
N SER A 782 -60.29 10.63 -21.48
CA SER A 782 -59.06 11.13 -20.87
C SER A 782 -58.31 10.06 -20.06
N GLU A 783 -59.03 9.26 -19.27
CA GLU A 783 -58.44 8.19 -18.44
C GLU A 783 -57.87 7.06 -19.30
N GLN A 784 -58.61 6.56 -20.29
CA GLN A 784 -58.13 5.49 -21.17
C GLN A 784 -56.94 5.93 -22.04
N THR A 785 -56.93 7.20 -22.50
CA THR A 785 -55.82 7.74 -23.27
C THR A 785 -54.54 7.83 -22.43
N ARG A 786 -54.68 8.12 -21.13
CA ARG A 786 -53.56 8.16 -20.18
C ARG A 786 -52.99 6.76 -19.90
N ASP A 787 -53.85 5.76 -19.70
CA ASP A 787 -53.42 4.38 -19.39
C ASP A 787 -52.71 3.68 -20.56
N ILE A 788 -53.02 4.03 -21.81
CA ILE A 788 -52.32 3.46 -23.00
C ILE A 788 -50.92 4.05 -23.18
N MET A 789 -50.67 5.26 -22.66
CA MET A 789 -49.41 5.99 -22.86
C MET A 789 -48.46 5.99 -21.66
N ALA A 790 -48.93 5.53 -20.49
CA ALA A 790 -48.10 5.20 -19.33
C ALA A 790 -47.37 3.87 -19.55
#